data_AF-Q6F1E8-F1
#
_entry.id   AF-Q6F1E8-F1
#
_cell.length_a   1.000
_cell.length_b   1.000
_cell.length_c   1.000
_cell.angle_alpha   90.00
_cell.angle_beta   90.00
_cell.angle_gamma   90.00
#
_symmetry.space_group_name_H-M   'P 1'
#
loop_
_entity.id
_entity.type
_entity.pdbx_description
1 polymer ?
#
loop_
_entity_poly.entity_id
_entity_poly.type
_entity_poly.pdbx_seq_one_letter_code
_entity_poly.pdbx_strand_id
1 'polypeptide(L)'
;MAESKNIKIYAPVDCHVEDIKELNDGVFSEGLLGMGIFFEPKNNKICSPVYGKCVQIFHTKHAIHFEDSNGNILLMHIGIDSVQLNGEGFDLKIQPGQTVEPKTEVVDVDFKLFEKNNIIKSTPIVIEQDQKYDYKIIFLKPGDYKKGDLILEIEKTIKTETNIEKEEINLLDEQGNTLPIIFQDKWESLSAEVLKAVQSKDNVVNINNCNTRLRLQIKDTSIINTEEVKNNRWVKGVNLKGNELQIIIGPDAYKLKDAFTEFINKKQVSLKTKAPAESFKSKFIKIVNGVLVPVVPVICAASFITLVKTILETTGVIDSVSLNYIFSNNESLINGGIKILSDYGLVTGLFFILSQTAWAFVGIYFSYSTVKFLKGNEIMGILIGLTLICPFLFGGAKWDLFSLGNWTFSVTAYPSSILPHIFVGVVYVYFDRWVRKWMPVSVDLIFRHSLTYAVSLLSVFLFAGPLLALVESGLYFVIIDGLANIPYGIGTGIFGLLWQPLVLTGMHAAFYIPINQQIGEGTPLVLGTVKEIGSLGQFGACFALLFITKNSNLKQVAVSAAPPALLGITEPAIYGCNLVKVTPFIAGCIGSGIGGIYYGVTNTQLYAIGNGVLCAIGAIPGGTMNLVNCLIGFVITICSAFVITLFLYKERVDEQKGIKKIYKKISSLINPKNEAIISFDTEISEISELYSKETKEQIKRLEDLLYKKGIIENKLEKINVKEDLKKQNYSKKALKAYKKDNNEKVVKYNTLLQNVKSNKKSLNDKLEEYIREILELNSQYNKITIKAKEITNESVDRVVMITNKSEFNEIKNNFNQLIMALENNALNLPKNNEELFNFHAFAKKQKNSSKVNA
;
A
#
# COMPACT_ATOMS: atom_id res chain seq x y z
N MET A 1 -7.83 41.11 -28.39
CA MET A 1 -8.52 40.07 -29.18
C MET A 1 -7.65 38.82 -29.10
N ALA A 2 -8.00 37.86 -28.26
CA ALA A 2 -7.31 36.57 -28.23
C ALA A 2 -7.99 35.68 -29.28
N GLU A 3 -7.24 35.20 -30.26
CA GLU A 3 -7.75 34.34 -31.34
C GLU A 3 -8.37 33.07 -30.74
N SER A 4 -9.68 32.89 -30.92
CA SER A 4 -10.32 31.59 -30.74
C SER A 4 -9.82 30.66 -31.84
N LYS A 5 -9.22 29.53 -31.47
CA LYS A 5 -8.78 28.50 -32.42
C LYS A 5 -9.82 27.39 -32.45
N ASN A 6 -10.61 27.35 -33.52
CA ASN A 6 -11.64 26.34 -33.71
C ASN A 6 -11.03 24.98 -34.06
N ILE A 7 -11.62 23.91 -33.53
CA ILE A 7 -11.27 22.52 -33.84
C ILE A 7 -12.25 22.01 -34.89
N LYS A 8 -11.73 21.41 -35.97
CA LYS A 8 -12.51 20.92 -37.10
C LYS A 8 -12.32 19.41 -37.28
N ILE A 9 -13.44 18.69 -37.39
CA ILE A 9 -13.48 17.23 -37.59
C ILE A 9 -14.19 16.94 -38.91
N TYR A 10 -13.62 16.04 -39.69
CA TYR A 10 -14.05 15.65 -41.03
C TYR A 10 -14.50 14.19 -41.07
N ALA A 11 -15.41 13.85 -41.99
CA ALA A 11 -15.92 12.50 -42.21
C ALA A 11 -14.81 11.52 -42.62
N PRO A 12 -14.51 10.50 -41.79
CA PRO A 12 -13.47 9.51 -42.10
C PRO A 12 -13.79 8.61 -43.29
N VAL A 13 -15.08 8.44 -43.57
CA VAL A 13 -15.64 7.54 -44.58
C VAL A 13 -17.00 8.08 -45.01
N ASP A 14 -17.58 7.56 -46.08
CA ASP A 14 -18.99 7.79 -46.36
C ASP A 14 -19.80 7.21 -45.19
N CYS A 15 -20.55 8.05 -44.48
CA CYS A 15 -21.18 7.67 -43.23
C CYS A 15 -22.48 8.44 -42.97
N HIS A 16 -23.25 7.93 -42.02
CA HIS A 16 -24.29 8.70 -41.34
C HIS A 16 -23.72 9.22 -40.03
N VAL A 17 -23.86 10.51 -39.73
CA VAL A 17 -23.34 11.15 -38.51
C VAL A 17 -24.50 11.59 -37.64
N GLU A 18 -24.40 11.30 -36.34
CA GLU A 18 -25.35 11.77 -35.32
C GLU A 18 -24.60 12.34 -34.11
N ASP A 19 -25.34 13.05 -33.24
CA ASP A 19 -24.80 13.52 -31.96
C ASP A 19 -24.36 12.31 -31.14
N ILE A 20 -23.22 12.41 -30.46
CA ILE A 20 -22.69 11.33 -29.63
C ILE A 20 -23.68 10.87 -28.57
N LYS A 21 -24.59 11.75 -28.13
CA LYS A 21 -25.66 11.45 -27.17
C LYS A 21 -26.69 10.43 -27.67
N GLU A 22 -26.87 10.30 -28.97
CA GLU A 22 -27.81 9.34 -29.58
C GLU A 22 -27.20 7.93 -29.70
N LEU A 23 -25.90 7.79 -29.41
CA LEU A 23 -25.23 6.50 -29.42
C LEU A 23 -25.72 5.62 -28.26
N ASN A 24 -26.16 4.41 -28.55
CA ASN A 24 -26.61 3.46 -27.52
C ASN A 24 -25.43 2.73 -26.86
N ASP A 25 -24.53 3.50 -26.25
CA ASP A 25 -23.37 3.02 -25.51
C ASP A 25 -23.22 3.77 -24.19
N GLY A 26 -22.76 3.12 -23.11
CA GLY A 26 -22.71 3.74 -21.78
C GLY A 26 -21.46 4.59 -21.49
N VAL A 27 -20.60 4.86 -22.49
CA VAL A 27 -19.29 5.50 -22.29
C VAL A 27 -19.15 6.78 -23.12
N PHE A 28 -19.43 6.72 -24.41
CA PHE A 28 -19.32 7.84 -25.34
C PHE A 28 -20.56 8.73 -25.28
N SER A 29 -21.78 8.18 -25.24
CA SER A 29 -23.02 8.97 -25.11
C SER A 29 -23.12 9.79 -23.83
N GLU A 30 -22.51 9.30 -22.75
CA GLU A 30 -22.43 9.99 -21.46
C GLU A 30 -21.33 11.08 -21.41
N GLY A 31 -20.56 11.25 -22.48
CA GLY A 31 -19.49 12.25 -22.61
C GLY A 31 -18.23 11.97 -21.80
N LEU A 32 -18.04 10.75 -21.28
CA LEU A 32 -16.95 10.41 -20.35
C LEU A 32 -15.55 10.47 -20.99
N LEU A 33 -15.46 10.30 -22.31
CA LEU A 33 -14.21 10.34 -23.08
C LEU A 33 -14.02 11.65 -23.84
N GLY A 34 -14.91 12.63 -23.64
CA GLY A 34 -14.88 13.92 -24.31
C GLY A 34 -16.17 14.22 -25.06
N MET A 35 -16.26 15.44 -25.58
CA MET A 35 -17.34 15.86 -26.47
C MET A 35 -17.04 15.43 -27.90
N GLY A 36 -18.07 15.10 -28.67
CA GLY A 36 -17.86 14.59 -30.01
C GLY A 36 -19.15 14.18 -30.72
N ILE A 37 -18.99 13.25 -31.66
CA ILE A 37 -20.04 12.67 -32.50
C ILE A 37 -19.78 11.17 -32.65
N PHE A 38 -20.75 10.43 -33.17
CA PHE A 38 -20.46 9.11 -33.74
C PHE A 38 -20.90 9.05 -35.19
N PHE A 39 -20.32 8.11 -35.92
CA PHE A 39 -20.69 7.86 -37.30
C PHE A 39 -20.90 6.37 -37.58
N GLU A 40 -21.83 6.08 -38.48
CA GLU A 40 -22.11 4.76 -39.03
C GLU A 40 -21.38 4.58 -40.36
N PRO A 41 -20.31 3.78 -40.43
CA PRO A 41 -19.55 3.58 -41.65
C PRO A 41 -20.36 2.83 -42.71
N LYS A 42 -20.33 3.32 -43.97
CA LYS A 42 -20.90 2.63 -45.14
C LYS A 42 -19.87 1.77 -45.88
N ASN A 43 -18.58 2.05 -45.72
CA ASN A 43 -17.46 1.33 -46.33
C ASN A 43 -16.44 0.88 -45.27
N ASN A 44 -15.63 -0.12 -45.61
CA ASN A 44 -14.63 -0.72 -44.70
C ASN A 44 -13.39 0.15 -44.44
N LYS A 45 -13.09 1.06 -45.36
CA LYS A 45 -11.87 1.89 -45.33
C LYS A 45 -12.12 3.21 -44.61
N ILE A 46 -11.52 3.36 -43.44
CA ILE A 46 -11.64 4.55 -42.59
C ILE A 46 -10.38 5.41 -42.75
N CYS A 47 -10.58 6.72 -42.94
CA CYS A 47 -9.51 7.71 -43.08
C CYS A 47 -9.32 8.55 -41.82
N SER A 48 -8.38 9.49 -41.83
CA SER A 48 -8.22 10.40 -40.69
C SER A 48 -9.42 11.35 -40.57
N PRO A 49 -9.84 11.72 -39.36
CA PRO A 49 -10.85 12.75 -39.17
C PRO A 49 -10.29 14.18 -39.14
N VAL A 50 -8.97 14.37 -39.21
CA VAL A 50 -8.33 15.69 -38.98
C VAL A 50 -7.12 15.94 -39.87
N TYR A 51 -6.70 17.21 -39.95
CA TYR A 51 -5.37 17.60 -40.41
C TYR A 51 -4.42 17.62 -39.22
N GLY A 52 -3.43 16.72 -39.18
CA GLY A 52 -2.57 16.59 -38.02
C GLY A 52 -1.65 15.38 -38.08
N LYS A 53 -1.50 14.67 -36.96
CA LYS A 53 -0.68 13.44 -36.86
C LYS A 53 -1.36 12.37 -36.03
N CYS A 54 -1.11 11.10 -36.33
CA CYS A 54 -1.47 9.99 -35.45
C CYS A 54 -0.54 10.01 -34.23
N VAL A 55 -1.07 10.06 -33.01
CA VAL A 55 -0.28 10.09 -31.77
C VAL A 55 -0.07 8.70 -31.21
N GLN A 56 -1.14 7.88 -31.24
CA GLN A 56 -1.16 6.59 -30.59
C GLN A 56 -2.20 5.69 -31.25
N ILE A 57 -1.86 4.41 -31.40
CA ILE A 57 -2.81 3.37 -31.80
C ILE A 57 -2.92 2.39 -30.63
N PHE A 58 -4.13 2.01 -30.26
CA PHE A 58 -4.37 1.10 -29.14
C PHE A 58 -3.96 -0.33 -29.52
N HIS A 59 -3.51 -1.11 -28.54
CA HIS A 59 -2.98 -2.47 -28.75
C HIS A 59 -3.92 -3.42 -29.51
N THR A 60 -5.23 -3.35 -29.27
CA THR A 60 -6.25 -4.13 -30.00
C THR A 60 -6.73 -3.44 -31.29
N LYS A 61 -6.05 -2.38 -31.75
CA LYS A 61 -6.27 -1.64 -33.01
C LYS A 61 -7.64 -0.96 -33.19
N HIS A 62 -8.58 -1.18 -32.27
CA HIS A 62 -9.92 -0.60 -32.27
C HIS A 62 -9.99 0.92 -32.11
N ALA A 63 -8.93 1.57 -31.64
CA ALA A 63 -8.96 3.00 -31.34
C ALA A 63 -7.64 3.69 -31.70
N ILE A 64 -7.74 4.96 -32.10
CA ILE A 64 -6.64 5.75 -32.63
C ILE A 64 -6.74 7.19 -32.10
N HIS A 65 -5.66 7.68 -31.51
CA HIS A 65 -5.51 9.09 -31.13
C HIS A 65 -4.89 9.89 -32.27
N PHE A 66 -5.49 11.04 -32.57
CA PHE A 66 -4.95 12.06 -33.45
C PHE A 66 -4.66 13.34 -32.69
N GLU A 67 -3.63 14.07 -33.08
CA GLU A 67 -3.40 15.45 -32.66
C GLU A 67 -3.64 16.33 -33.87
N ASP A 68 -4.57 17.29 -33.77
CA ASP A 68 -4.83 18.25 -34.85
C ASP A 68 -3.66 19.24 -35.00
N SER A 69 -3.71 20.06 -36.05
CA SER A 69 -2.69 21.09 -36.32
C SER A 69 -2.58 22.16 -35.22
N ASN A 70 -3.53 22.20 -34.28
CA ASN A 70 -3.58 23.13 -33.15
C ASN A 70 -3.19 22.49 -31.81
N GLY A 71 -2.75 21.22 -31.81
CA GLY A 71 -2.29 20.49 -30.62
C GLY A 71 -3.42 19.91 -29.75
N ASN A 72 -4.65 19.82 -30.26
CA ASN A 72 -5.76 19.18 -29.56
C ASN A 72 -5.78 17.68 -29.84
N ILE A 73 -6.07 16.87 -28.82
CA ILE A 73 -6.11 15.40 -28.94
C ILE A 73 -7.54 14.94 -29.24
N LEU A 74 -7.68 14.10 -30.25
CA LEU A 74 -8.92 13.45 -30.66
C LEU A 74 -8.78 11.94 -30.57
N LEU A 75 -9.82 11.26 -30.12
CA LEU A 75 -9.94 9.81 -30.09
C LEU A 75 -10.99 9.38 -31.10
N MET A 76 -10.59 8.56 -32.08
CA MET A 76 -11.51 7.82 -32.96
C MET A 76 -11.54 6.36 -32.52
N HIS A 77 -12.71 5.86 -32.12
CA HIS A 77 -12.90 4.50 -31.63
C HIS A 77 -13.84 3.74 -32.57
N ILE A 78 -13.35 2.69 -33.20
CA ILE A 78 -13.94 2.01 -34.35
C ILE A 78 -14.78 0.82 -33.90
N GLY A 79 -16.10 0.97 -33.96
CA GLY A 79 -17.08 0.01 -33.46
C GLY A 79 -17.16 -0.03 -31.93
N ILE A 80 -18.36 -0.13 -31.38
CA ILE A 80 -18.58 -0.28 -29.94
C ILE A 80 -18.33 -1.74 -29.55
N ASP A 81 -17.56 -1.93 -28.47
CA ASP A 81 -17.09 -3.24 -27.96
C ASP A 81 -16.12 -4.02 -28.87
N SER A 82 -15.63 -3.41 -29.96
CA SER A 82 -14.68 -4.06 -30.88
C SER A 82 -13.31 -4.38 -30.27
N VAL A 83 -12.99 -3.83 -29.10
CA VAL A 83 -11.84 -4.23 -28.26
C VAL A 83 -11.82 -5.74 -27.98
N GLN A 84 -12.99 -6.39 -27.93
CA GLN A 84 -13.14 -7.84 -27.67
C GLN A 84 -12.54 -8.71 -28.78
N LEU A 85 -12.36 -8.16 -30.00
CA LEU A 85 -11.74 -8.85 -31.13
C LEU A 85 -10.22 -8.98 -30.99
N ASN A 86 -9.61 -8.36 -29.96
CA ASN A 86 -8.17 -8.42 -29.71
C ASN A 86 -7.30 -8.09 -30.95
N GLY A 87 -7.78 -7.23 -31.85
CA GLY A 87 -7.10 -6.83 -33.08
C GLY A 87 -7.40 -7.66 -34.33
N GLU A 88 -8.22 -8.72 -34.23
CA GLU A 88 -8.74 -9.43 -35.40
C GLU A 88 -9.72 -8.55 -36.18
N GLY A 89 -9.63 -8.56 -37.52
CA GLY A 89 -10.49 -7.74 -38.39
C GLY A 89 -10.02 -6.30 -38.62
N PHE A 90 -8.85 -5.89 -38.09
CA PHE A 90 -8.28 -4.56 -38.29
C PHE A 90 -6.93 -4.61 -39.04
N ASP A 91 -6.92 -4.07 -40.27
CA ASP A 91 -5.73 -3.90 -41.11
C ASP A 91 -5.29 -2.42 -41.10
N LEU A 92 -4.39 -2.07 -40.18
CA LEU A 92 -3.89 -0.71 -39.98
C LEU A 92 -2.96 -0.29 -41.14
N LYS A 93 -3.20 0.92 -41.67
CA LYS A 93 -2.41 1.54 -42.74
C LYS A 93 -1.52 2.69 -42.28
N ILE A 94 -1.55 3.00 -40.98
CA ILE A 94 -0.80 4.11 -40.40
C ILE A 94 0.02 3.70 -39.19
N GLN A 95 1.02 4.50 -38.85
CA GLN A 95 1.86 4.33 -37.66
C GLN A 95 1.84 5.59 -36.77
N PRO A 96 2.05 5.46 -35.44
CA PRO A 96 2.20 6.62 -34.56
C PRO A 96 3.33 7.54 -35.02
N GLY A 97 3.08 8.85 -34.98
CA GLY A 97 3.97 9.91 -35.45
C GLY A 97 3.77 10.31 -36.92
N GLN A 98 3.01 9.54 -37.71
CA GLN A 98 2.74 9.86 -39.12
C GLN A 98 1.76 11.04 -39.26
N THR A 99 2.11 12.00 -40.11
CA THR A 99 1.23 13.11 -40.50
C THR A 99 0.06 12.59 -41.34
N VAL A 100 -1.14 13.09 -41.09
CA VAL A 100 -2.40 12.63 -41.71
C VAL A 100 -3.27 13.82 -42.13
N GLU A 101 -4.04 13.60 -43.18
CA GLU A 101 -5.09 14.51 -43.67
C GLU A 101 -6.42 13.74 -43.78
N PRO A 102 -7.60 14.41 -43.86
CA PRO A 102 -8.91 13.76 -43.90
C PRO A 102 -9.16 12.68 -44.98
N LYS A 103 -8.22 12.50 -45.90
CA LYS A 103 -8.27 11.48 -46.96
C LYS A 103 -7.22 10.38 -46.84
N THR A 104 -6.27 10.51 -45.91
CA THR A 104 -5.27 9.50 -45.59
C THR A 104 -5.96 8.27 -45.02
N GLU A 105 -5.82 7.13 -45.68
CA GLU A 105 -6.37 5.86 -45.21
C GLU A 105 -5.65 5.42 -43.93
N VAL A 106 -6.43 5.12 -42.90
CA VAL A 106 -5.94 4.85 -41.54
C VAL A 106 -6.03 3.36 -41.22
N VAL A 107 -7.16 2.75 -41.58
CA VAL A 107 -7.46 1.35 -41.26
C VAL A 107 -8.53 0.81 -42.19
N ASP A 108 -8.37 -0.45 -42.59
CA ASP A 108 -9.38 -1.25 -43.27
C ASP A 108 -9.98 -2.24 -42.26
N VAL A 109 -11.31 -2.24 -42.13
CA VAL A 109 -12.05 -2.92 -41.07
C VAL A 109 -13.00 -3.97 -41.66
N ASP A 110 -12.88 -5.21 -41.20
CA ASP A 110 -13.82 -6.26 -41.58
C ASP A 110 -15.13 -6.17 -40.78
N PHE A 111 -16.05 -5.33 -41.24
CA PHE A 111 -17.37 -5.21 -40.60
C PHE A 111 -18.23 -6.48 -40.68
N LYS A 112 -17.92 -7.45 -41.56
CA LYS A 112 -18.61 -8.75 -41.54
C LYS A 112 -18.21 -9.56 -40.30
N LEU A 113 -16.96 -9.42 -39.84
CA LEU A 113 -16.52 -10.00 -38.58
C LEU A 113 -17.25 -9.38 -37.38
N PHE A 114 -17.61 -8.09 -37.47
CA PHE A 114 -18.38 -7.42 -36.41
C PHE A 114 -19.79 -8.00 -36.31
N GLU A 115 -20.48 -8.15 -37.45
CA GLU A 115 -21.80 -8.79 -37.50
C GLU A 115 -21.75 -10.22 -36.94
N LYS A 116 -20.72 -11.01 -37.29
CA LYS A 116 -20.55 -12.39 -36.79
C LYS A 116 -20.35 -12.46 -35.27
N ASN A 117 -19.77 -11.43 -34.66
CA ASN A 117 -19.47 -11.38 -33.23
C ASN A 117 -20.43 -10.47 -32.44
N ASN A 118 -21.56 -10.05 -33.03
CA ASN A 118 -22.52 -9.12 -32.43
C ASN A 118 -21.89 -7.79 -31.95
N ILE A 119 -20.94 -7.26 -32.70
CA ILE A 119 -20.27 -5.98 -32.44
C ILE A 119 -20.94 -4.87 -33.26
N ILE A 120 -21.22 -3.75 -32.61
CA ILE A 120 -21.87 -2.61 -33.24
C ILE A 120 -20.82 -1.80 -34.01
N LYS A 121 -21.07 -1.48 -35.28
CA LYS A 121 -20.11 -0.76 -36.15
C LYS A 121 -20.04 0.75 -35.92
N SER A 122 -20.93 1.31 -35.09
CA SER A 122 -20.94 2.72 -34.71
C SER A 122 -19.57 3.15 -34.19
N THR A 123 -19.01 4.22 -34.76
CA THR A 123 -17.63 4.65 -34.51
C THR A 123 -17.61 6.07 -33.95
N PRO A 124 -17.42 6.26 -32.63
CA PRO A 124 -17.32 7.59 -32.04
C PRO A 124 -15.99 8.30 -32.33
N ILE A 125 -16.08 9.63 -32.47
CA ILE A 125 -14.96 10.58 -32.53
C ILE A 125 -15.17 11.60 -31.41
N VAL A 126 -14.25 11.68 -30.45
CA VAL A 126 -14.31 12.62 -29.31
C VAL A 126 -13.04 13.45 -29.18
N ILE A 127 -13.16 14.63 -28.58
CA ILE A 127 -12.05 15.52 -28.26
C ILE A 127 -11.76 15.47 -26.76
N GLU A 128 -10.48 15.28 -26.41
CA GLU A 128 -10.01 15.38 -25.03
C GLU A 128 -10.02 16.85 -24.56
N GLN A 129 -10.72 17.13 -23.46
CA GLN A 129 -10.93 18.49 -22.95
C GLN A 129 -9.88 18.87 -21.88
N ASP A 130 -9.24 20.03 -22.05
CA ASP A 130 -8.36 20.63 -21.04
C ASP A 130 -9.15 21.56 -20.11
N GLN A 131 -9.00 21.39 -18.79
CA GLN A 131 -9.71 22.15 -17.76
C GLN A 131 -9.50 23.67 -17.84
N LYS A 132 -8.42 24.14 -18.49
CA LYS A 132 -8.08 25.55 -18.70
C LYS A 132 -8.99 26.26 -19.72
N TYR A 133 -9.70 25.51 -20.56
CA TYR A 133 -10.50 26.05 -21.65
C TYR A 133 -11.97 25.65 -21.51
N ASP A 134 -12.85 26.50 -22.01
CA ASP A 134 -14.24 26.16 -22.30
C ASP A 134 -14.36 25.77 -23.77
N TYR A 135 -15.13 24.73 -24.03
CA TYR A 135 -15.34 24.16 -25.35
C TYR A 135 -16.83 24.24 -25.69
N LYS A 136 -17.16 24.74 -26.88
CA LYS A 136 -18.54 24.91 -27.34
C LYS A 136 -18.67 24.38 -28.77
N ILE A 137 -19.60 23.45 -28.99
CA ILE A 137 -19.94 23.00 -30.35
C ILE A 137 -20.62 24.17 -31.06
N ILE A 138 -20.03 24.62 -32.17
CA ILE A 138 -20.56 25.70 -33.00
C ILE A 138 -21.15 25.20 -34.32
N PHE A 139 -20.78 23.99 -34.74
CA PHE A 139 -21.38 23.34 -35.91
C PHE A 139 -21.51 21.82 -35.68
N LEU A 140 -22.73 21.32 -35.75
CA LEU A 140 -23.08 19.91 -35.84
C LEU A 140 -24.41 19.80 -36.61
N LYS A 141 -24.44 19.03 -37.69
CA LYS A 141 -25.68 18.73 -38.42
C LYS A 141 -25.80 17.22 -38.63
N PRO A 142 -26.72 16.53 -37.97
CA PRO A 142 -26.94 15.10 -38.20
C PRO A 142 -27.35 14.82 -39.65
N GLY A 143 -26.91 13.70 -40.22
CA GLY A 143 -27.23 13.31 -41.58
C GLY A 143 -26.13 12.52 -42.30
N ASP A 144 -26.33 12.31 -43.60
CA ASP A 144 -25.38 11.61 -44.45
C ASP A 144 -24.27 12.52 -44.97
N TYR A 145 -23.02 12.08 -44.86
CA TYR A 145 -21.82 12.78 -45.30
C TYR A 145 -20.96 11.91 -46.22
N LYS A 146 -20.23 12.57 -47.13
CA LYS A 146 -19.19 11.91 -47.92
C LYS A 146 -17.84 12.04 -47.23
N LYS A 147 -16.95 11.07 -47.47
CA LYS A 147 -15.58 11.09 -46.98
C LYS A 147 -14.91 12.45 -47.24
N GLY A 148 -14.42 13.09 -46.18
CA GLY A 148 -13.73 14.37 -46.20
C GLY A 148 -14.61 15.62 -46.02
N ASP A 149 -15.93 15.47 -45.87
CA ASP A 149 -16.82 16.58 -45.53
C ASP A 149 -16.60 17.04 -44.07
N LEU A 150 -16.80 18.33 -43.77
CA LEU A 150 -16.74 18.85 -42.40
C LEU A 150 -18.01 18.44 -41.63
N ILE A 151 -17.84 17.76 -40.50
CA ILE A 151 -18.95 17.17 -39.73
C ILE A 151 -19.14 17.74 -38.33
N LEU A 152 -18.09 18.32 -37.74
CA LEU A 152 -18.15 18.94 -36.41
C LEU A 152 -17.12 20.08 -36.29
N GLU A 153 -17.56 21.23 -35.77
CA GLU A 153 -16.68 22.36 -35.41
C GLU A 153 -16.91 22.80 -33.96
N ILE A 154 -15.80 22.94 -33.21
CA ILE A 154 -15.80 23.27 -31.77
C ILE A 154 -14.97 24.52 -31.53
N GLU A 155 -15.56 25.51 -30.88
CA GLU A 155 -14.90 26.73 -30.39
C GLU A 155 -14.23 26.45 -29.05
N LYS A 156 -12.95 26.84 -28.91
CA LYS A 156 -12.15 26.72 -27.69
C LYS A 156 -11.80 28.11 -27.15
N THR A 157 -12.22 28.42 -25.92
CA THR A 157 -12.00 29.73 -25.27
C THR A 157 -11.26 29.57 -23.94
N ILE A 158 -10.40 30.51 -23.57
CA ILE A 158 -9.64 30.48 -22.29
C ILE A 158 -10.58 30.90 -21.16
N LYS A 159 -10.58 30.15 -20.05
CA LYS A 159 -11.23 30.60 -18.81
C LYS A 159 -10.45 31.79 -18.26
N THR A 160 -10.89 33.01 -18.58
CA THR A 160 -10.36 34.23 -17.97
C THR A 160 -10.63 34.19 -16.47
N GLU A 161 -9.59 34.23 -15.65
CA GLU A 161 -9.70 34.52 -14.22
C GLU A 161 -10.38 35.89 -14.06
N THR A 162 -11.68 35.88 -13.81
CA THR A 162 -12.37 37.06 -13.34
C THR A 162 -12.00 37.26 -11.88
N ASN A 163 -11.37 38.41 -11.62
CA ASN A 163 -11.26 39.03 -10.30
C ASN A 163 -12.61 38.97 -9.60
N ILE A 164 -12.76 38.09 -8.61
CA ILE A 164 -13.85 38.18 -7.65
C ILE A 164 -13.44 39.28 -6.67
N GLU A 165 -13.95 40.49 -6.94
CA GLU A 165 -14.06 41.53 -5.93
C GLU A 165 -14.88 41.01 -4.74
N LYS A 166 -14.52 41.52 -3.56
CA LYS A 166 -15.04 41.16 -2.25
C LYS A 166 -16.56 41.32 -2.19
N GLU A 167 -17.29 40.20 -2.20
CA GLU A 167 -18.62 40.14 -1.60
C GLU A 167 -18.55 39.32 -0.30
N GLU A 168 -18.75 40.00 0.82
CA GLU A 168 -19.00 39.36 2.10
C GLU A 168 -20.33 38.61 2.01
N ILE A 169 -20.28 37.28 1.97
CA ILE A 169 -21.49 36.44 2.00
C ILE A 169 -22.07 36.51 3.42
N ASN A 170 -22.95 37.47 3.67
CA ASN A 170 -23.78 37.53 4.88
C ASN A 170 -24.96 36.56 4.71
N LEU A 171 -24.73 35.28 4.97
CA LEU A 171 -25.81 34.32 5.19
C LEU A 171 -26.49 34.68 6.50
N LEU A 172 -27.80 34.97 6.49
CA LEU A 172 -28.59 35.27 7.69
C LEU A 172 -29.58 34.13 7.96
N ASP A 173 -29.88 33.85 9.23
CA ASP A 173 -31.00 32.98 9.61
C ASP A 173 -32.35 33.71 9.58
N GLU A 174 -33.45 32.98 9.83
CA GLU A 174 -34.82 33.53 9.84
C GLU A 174 -35.04 34.67 10.86
N GLN A 175 -34.08 34.86 11.80
CA GLN A 175 -34.10 35.87 12.85
C GLN A 175 -33.14 37.03 12.54
N GLY A 176 -32.47 37.03 11.38
CA GLY A 176 -31.55 38.07 10.94
C GLY A 176 -30.12 37.95 11.48
N ASN A 177 -29.74 36.82 12.07
CA ASN A 177 -28.40 36.59 12.62
C ASN A 177 -27.45 35.97 11.59
N THR A 178 -26.18 36.36 11.61
CA THR A 178 -25.17 35.83 10.68
C THR A 178 -24.91 34.34 10.94
N LEU A 179 -25.11 33.52 9.92
CA LEU A 179 -24.88 32.09 9.96
C LEU A 179 -23.36 31.78 9.99
N PRO A 180 -22.92 30.80 10.79
CA PRO A 180 -21.54 30.37 10.80
C PRO A 180 -21.21 29.64 9.49
N ILE A 181 -20.10 29.99 8.86
CA ILE A 181 -19.55 29.21 7.75
C ILE A 181 -19.02 27.91 8.36
N ILE A 182 -19.78 26.83 8.18
CA ILE A 182 -19.37 25.50 8.62
C ILE A 182 -18.37 24.98 7.59
N PHE A 183 -17.12 24.77 8.01
CA PHE A 183 -16.15 24.05 7.19
C PHE A 183 -16.59 22.59 7.13
N GLN A 184 -17.29 22.22 6.04
CA GLN A 184 -17.60 20.83 5.74
C GLN A 184 -16.34 20.15 5.21
N ASP A 185 -15.98 19.01 5.78
CA ASP A 185 -14.93 18.18 5.17
C ASP A 185 -15.37 17.80 3.75
N LYS A 186 -14.43 17.77 2.80
CA LYS A 186 -14.72 17.52 1.38
C LYS A 186 -15.51 16.22 1.17
N TRP A 187 -15.32 15.23 2.04
CA TRP A 187 -16.00 13.94 1.96
C TRP A 187 -17.35 13.91 2.68
N GLU A 188 -17.59 14.78 3.65
CA GLU A 188 -18.89 14.90 4.33
C GLU A 188 -19.93 15.62 3.44
N SER A 189 -19.53 16.69 2.76
CA SER A 189 -20.39 17.38 1.77
C SER A 189 -20.81 16.43 0.64
N LEU A 190 -19.83 15.70 0.08
CA LEU A 190 -20.11 14.73 -0.97
C LEU A 190 -20.96 13.55 -0.46
N SER A 191 -20.81 13.16 0.81
CA SER A 191 -21.64 12.11 1.41
C SER A 191 -23.11 12.52 1.56
N ALA A 192 -23.38 13.79 1.86
CA ALA A 192 -24.75 14.31 1.95
C ALA A 192 -25.45 14.35 0.58
N GLU A 193 -24.71 14.73 -0.47
CA GLU A 193 -25.21 14.77 -1.85
C GLU A 193 -25.50 13.37 -2.38
N VAL A 194 -24.63 12.39 -2.09
CA VAL A 194 -24.86 11.00 -2.48
C VAL A 194 -26.07 10.39 -1.78
N LEU A 195 -26.35 10.76 -0.52
CA LEU A 195 -27.54 10.29 0.20
C LEU A 195 -28.84 10.89 -0.36
N LYS A 196 -28.82 12.16 -0.76
CA LYS A 196 -29.95 12.81 -1.45
C LYS A 196 -30.26 12.14 -2.79
N ALA A 197 -29.21 11.82 -3.56
CA ALA A 197 -29.34 11.17 -4.85
C ALA A 197 -29.95 9.76 -4.78
N VAL A 198 -29.70 9.00 -3.71
CA VAL A 198 -30.33 7.68 -3.48
C VAL A 198 -31.66 7.78 -2.70
N GLN A 199 -32.10 9.01 -2.42
CA GLN A 199 -33.30 9.46 -1.69
C GLN A 199 -33.44 9.02 -0.23
N SER A 200 -33.13 7.77 0.13
CA SER A 200 -33.21 7.29 1.50
C SER A 200 -32.19 6.20 1.79
N LYS A 201 -31.81 6.04 3.07
CA LYS A 201 -30.93 4.94 3.49
C LYS A 201 -31.52 3.56 3.18
N ASP A 202 -32.86 3.44 3.20
CA ASP A 202 -33.56 2.17 3.07
C ASP A 202 -33.52 1.66 1.62
N ASN A 203 -33.15 2.55 0.68
CA ASN A 203 -32.87 2.22 -0.70
C ASN A 203 -31.43 1.67 -0.91
N VAL A 204 -30.53 1.79 0.07
CA VAL A 204 -29.15 1.30 -0.02
C VAL A 204 -29.02 -0.04 0.70
N VAL A 205 -28.85 -1.11 -0.07
CA VAL A 205 -28.68 -2.49 0.39
C VAL A 205 -27.24 -2.77 0.85
N ASN A 206 -26.23 -2.12 0.25
CA ASN A 206 -24.83 -2.46 0.55
C ASN A 206 -23.80 -1.36 0.19
N ILE A 207 -22.69 -1.23 0.94
CA ILE A 207 -21.64 -0.19 0.70
C ILE A 207 -20.20 -0.75 0.65
N ASN A 208 -19.61 -0.81 -0.54
CA ASN A 208 -18.26 -1.30 -0.82
C ASN A 208 -17.33 -0.21 -1.36
N ASN A 209 -16.02 -0.44 -1.34
CA ASN A 209 -15.09 0.33 -2.16
C ASN A 209 -13.96 -0.55 -2.73
N CYS A 210 -13.46 -0.15 -3.90
CA CYS A 210 -12.17 -0.60 -4.42
C CYS A 210 -11.15 0.53 -4.23
N ASN A 211 -9.94 0.38 -4.81
CA ASN A 211 -8.91 1.41 -4.71
C ASN A 211 -9.35 2.76 -5.31
N THR A 212 -10.30 2.78 -6.27
CA THR A 212 -10.68 4.00 -7.01
C THR A 212 -12.17 4.37 -7.00
N ARG A 213 -13.05 3.52 -6.44
CA ARG A 213 -14.52 3.68 -6.52
C ARG A 213 -15.23 3.30 -5.22
N LEU A 214 -16.24 4.08 -4.85
CA LEU A 214 -17.30 3.73 -3.90
C LEU A 214 -18.41 2.98 -4.67
N ARG A 215 -19.00 1.92 -4.10
CA ARG A 215 -20.05 1.10 -4.74
C ARG A 215 -21.20 0.89 -3.77
N LEU A 216 -22.41 1.23 -4.20
CA LEU A 216 -23.65 1.18 -3.43
C LEU A 216 -24.62 0.22 -4.10
N GLN A 217 -25.05 -0.83 -3.44
CA GLN A 217 -26.07 -1.74 -3.96
C GLN A 217 -27.45 -1.19 -3.59
N ILE A 218 -28.39 -1.12 -4.52
CA ILE A 218 -29.64 -0.34 -4.43
C ILE A 218 -30.86 -1.26 -4.56
N LYS A 219 -31.92 -0.99 -3.80
CA LYS A 219 -33.19 -1.74 -3.82
C LYS A 219 -34.06 -1.40 -5.02
N ASP A 220 -34.32 -0.11 -5.20
CA ASP A 220 -35.10 0.46 -6.29
C ASP A 220 -34.27 1.51 -7.02
N THR A 221 -33.88 1.17 -8.24
CA THR A 221 -33.06 1.99 -9.12
C THR A 221 -33.85 3.06 -9.84
N SER A 222 -35.18 2.95 -9.89
CA SER A 222 -36.06 3.89 -10.61
C SER A 222 -36.16 5.27 -9.95
N ILE A 223 -35.84 5.36 -8.65
CA ILE A 223 -35.95 6.57 -7.84
C ILE A 223 -34.61 7.30 -7.62
N ILE A 224 -33.51 6.83 -8.22
CA ILE A 224 -32.18 7.45 -8.06
C ILE A 224 -32.02 8.64 -8.99
N ASN A 225 -31.49 9.74 -8.44
CA ASN A 225 -31.04 10.89 -9.22
C ASN A 225 -29.51 10.90 -9.35
N THR A 226 -28.97 10.30 -10.40
CA THR A 226 -27.51 10.20 -10.63
C THR A 226 -26.86 11.52 -11.03
N GLU A 227 -27.61 12.47 -11.60
CA GLU A 227 -27.07 13.76 -12.05
C GLU A 227 -26.59 14.62 -10.88
N GLU A 228 -27.29 14.54 -9.74
CA GLU A 228 -26.95 15.31 -8.53
C GLU A 228 -25.55 14.96 -8.00
N VAL A 229 -25.13 13.69 -8.11
CA VAL A 229 -23.79 13.23 -7.70
C VAL A 229 -22.74 13.48 -8.79
N LYS A 230 -23.12 13.35 -10.07
CA LYS A 230 -22.21 13.50 -11.22
C LYS A 230 -21.71 14.94 -11.37
N ASN A 231 -22.51 15.92 -10.95
CA ASN A 231 -22.14 17.34 -10.97
C ASN A 231 -21.14 17.76 -9.89
N ASN A 232 -20.81 16.90 -8.93
CA ASN A 232 -19.81 17.21 -7.92
C ASN A 232 -18.37 17.09 -8.47
N ARG A 233 -17.59 18.16 -8.34
CA ARG A 233 -16.19 18.27 -8.84
C ARG A 233 -15.22 17.18 -8.38
N TRP A 234 -15.53 16.45 -7.30
CA TRP A 234 -14.68 15.37 -6.76
C TRP A 234 -15.03 14.00 -7.33
N VAL A 235 -16.17 13.89 -8.01
CA VAL A 235 -16.68 12.69 -8.65
C VAL A 235 -16.21 12.67 -10.10
N LYS A 236 -15.38 11.67 -10.41
CA LYS A 236 -14.83 11.42 -11.74
C LYS A 236 -15.77 10.60 -12.64
N GLY A 237 -16.87 10.12 -12.09
CA GLY A 237 -17.89 9.35 -12.81
C GLY A 237 -18.87 8.67 -11.86
N VAL A 238 -20.09 8.43 -12.34
CA VAL A 238 -21.15 7.71 -11.64
C VAL A 238 -21.76 6.70 -12.61
N ASN A 239 -21.81 5.43 -12.25
CA ASN A 239 -22.37 4.39 -13.12
C ASN A 239 -23.41 3.57 -12.36
N LEU A 240 -24.60 3.38 -12.93
CA LEU A 240 -25.64 2.50 -12.41
C LEU A 240 -25.64 1.19 -13.23
N LYS A 241 -25.25 0.06 -12.63
CA LYS A 241 -25.24 -1.26 -13.31
C LYS A 241 -26.16 -2.23 -12.59
N GLY A 242 -27.31 -2.51 -13.19
CA GLY A 242 -28.39 -3.25 -12.53
C GLY A 242 -28.73 -2.54 -11.22
N ASN A 243 -28.72 -3.28 -10.12
CA ASN A 243 -28.98 -2.77 -8.77
C ASN A 243 -27.70 -2.23 -8.05
N GLU A 244 -26.70 -1.69 -8.75
CA GLU A 244 -25.47 -1.15 -8.12
C GLU A 244 -25.09 0.23 -8.70
N LEU A 245 -25.06 1.25 -7.84
CA LEU A 245 -24.56 2.61 -8.11
C LEU A 245 -23.06 2.71 -7.73
N GLN A 246 -22.20 2.98 -8.71
CA GLN A 246 -20.75 3.15 -8.52
C GLN A 246 -20.37 4.62 -8.66
N ILE A 247 -19.60 5.14 -7.71
CA ILE A 247 -19.12 6.52 -7.70
C ILE A 247 -17.60 6.49 -7.74
N ILE A 248 -17.02 7.07 -8.78
CA ILE A 248 -15.59 7.01 -9.11
C ILE A 248 -14.93 8.28 -8.58
N ILE A 249 -13.92 8.16 -7.72
CA ILE A 249 -13.26 9.33 -7.10
C ILE A 249 -11.72 9.22 -7.06
N GLY A 250 -11.16 8.05 -7.38
CA GLY A 250 -9.71 7.81 -7.37
C GLY A 250 -9.19 7.21 -6.04
N PRO A 251 -7.87 7.23 -5.77
CA PRO A 251 -7.21 6.50 -4.67
C PRO A 251 -7.79 6.79 -3.27
N ASP A 252 -8.50 7.91 -3.12
CA ASP A 252 -9.21 8.32 -1.92
C ASP A 252 -10.58 7.63 -1.74
N ALA A 253 -10.92 6.62 -2.55
CA ALA A 253 -12.19 5.90 -2.49
C ALA A 253 -12.55 5.31 -1.12
N TYR A 254 -11.53 5.00 -0.32
CA TYR A 254 -11.72 4.58 1.06
C TYR A 254 -12.16 5.73 1.97
N LYS A 255 -11.66 6.95 1.77
CA LYS A 255 -12.01 8.12 2.59
C LYS A 255 -13.47 8.55 2.41
N LEU A 256 -13.97 8.55 1.17
CA LEU A 256 -15.40 8.81 0.92
C LEU A 256 -16.27 7.66 1.40
N LYS A 257 -15.84 6.40 1.22
CA LYS A 257 -16.57 5.27 1.80
C LYS A 257 -16.63 5.41 3.31
N ASP A 258 -15.53 5.74 3.99
CA ASP A 258 -15.48 5.85 5.44
C ASP A 258 -16.39 7.00 5.90
N ALA A 259 -16.30 8.18 5.29
CA ALA A 259 -17.20 9.30 5.54
C ALA A 259 -18.69 8.98 5.25
N PHE A 260 -19.00 8.35 4.12
CA PHE A 260 -20.36 8.00 3.70
C PHE A 260 -20.93 6.83 4.49
N THR A 261 -20.10 5.89 4.92
CA THR A 261 -20.49 4.78 5.81
C THR A 261 -20.66 5.30 7.24
N GLU A 262 -19.87 6.27 7.68
CA GLU A 262 -20.09 6.95 8.97
C GLU A 262 -21.37 7.83 8.93
N PHE A 263 -21.70 8.36 7.74
CA PHE A 263 -22.90 9.17 7.45
C PHE A 263 -24.20 8.35 7.29
N ILE A 264 -24.20 7.26 6.50
CA ILE A 264 -25.36 6.38 6.24
C ILE A 264 -25.51 5.30 7.30
N ASN A 265 -24.36 4.85 7.78
CA ASN A 265 -24.26 3.66 8.59
C ASN A 265 -23.66 4.00 9.98
N LYS A 266 -24.45 4.49 10.94
CA LYS A 266 -25.65 3.75 11.40
C LYS A 266 -25.80 2.35 10.75
N LYS A 267 -24.71 1.57 10.81
CA LYS A 267 -24.45 0.14 10.47
C LYS A 267 -24.31 -0.39 9.02
N GLN A 268 -23.02 -0.58 8.64
CA GLN A 268 -22.40 -1.67 7.85
C GLN A 268 -22.67 -1.95 6.33
N VAL A 269 -21.58 -1.88 5.55
CA VAL A 269 -20.71 -2.93 4.89
C VAL A 269 -21.28 -4.20 4.20
N SER A 270 -20.49 -4.63 3.20
CA SER A 270 -20.72 -5.36 1.95
C SER A 270 -19.75 -6.50 1.57
N LEU A 271 -20.03 -7.21 0.45
CA LEU A 271 -19.43 -8.50 0.01
C LEU A 271 -18.60 -8.47 -1.30
N LYS A 272 -17.73 -9.50 -1.51
CA LYS A 272 -16.64 -9.66 -2.51
C LYS A 272 -16.70 -11.00 -3.30
N THR A 273 -16.07 -11.09 -4.49
CA THR A 273 -15.72 -12.32 -5.27
C THR A 273 -14.18 -12.53 -5.45
N LYS A 274 -13.75 -13.74 -5.91
CA LYS A 274 -12.45 -14.44 -5.65
C LYS A 274 -11.38 -14.38 -6.78
N ALA A 275 -10.10 -14.50 -6.39
CA ALA A 275 -8.87 -14.44 -7.21
C ALA A 275 -8.00 -15.73 -7.07
N PRO A 276 -7.01 -16.00 -7.95
CA PRO A 276 -6.31 -17.29 -8.09
C PRO A 276 -5.18 -17.52 -7.06
N ALA A 277 -4.62 -18.74 -7.05
CA ALA A 277 -3.81 -19.27 -5.94
C ALA A 277 -2.36 -18.76 -5.89
N GLU A 278 -1.94 -18.32 -4.70
CA GLU A 278 -0.69 -17.59 -4.45
C GLU A 278 0.47 -18.44 -3.90
N SER A 279 1.71 -18.01 -4.18
CA SER A 279 2.96 -18.58 -3.66
C SER A 279 3.14 -18.40 -2.14
N PHE A 280 4.01 -19.18 -1.50
CA PHE A 280 4.27 -19.07 -0.05
C PHE A 280 4.82 -17.70 0.35
N LYS A 281 5.77 -17.15 -0.42
CA LYS A 281 6.33 -15.82 -0.13
C LYS A 281 5.30 -14.71 -0.32
N SER A 282 4.50 -14.75 -1.39
CA SER A 282 3.44 -13.76 -1.59
C SER A 282 2.35 -13.91 -0.52
N LYS A 283 1.97 -15.14 -0.14
CA LYS A 283 1.08 -15.41 1.01
C LYS A 283 1.64 -14.83 2.30
N PHE A 284 2.93 -15.04 2.58
CA PHE A 284 3.59 -14.49 3.75
C PHE A 284 3.57 -12.95 3.73
N ILE A 285 3.98 -12.32 2.62
CA ILE A 285 3.93 -10.85 2.46
C ILE A 285 2.50 -10.32 2.57
N LYS A 286 1.49 -11.04 2.07
CA LYS A 286 0.07 -10.66 2.20
C LYS A 286 -0.46 -10.81 3.62
N ILE A 287 -0.01 -11.82 4.36
CA ILE A 287 -0.29 -11.95 5.79
C ILE A 287 0.39 -10.80 6.53
N VAL A 288 1.66 -10.50 6.22
CA VAL A 288 2.38 -9.36 6.80
C VAL A 288 1.66 -8.03 6.54
N ASN A 289 1.32 -7.77 5.28
CA ASN A 289 0.61 -6.55 4.88
C ASN A 289 -0.85 -6.50 5.39
N GLY A 290 -1.48 -7.64 5.63
CA GLY A 290 -2.87 -7.74 6.05
C GLY A 290 -3.08 -7.78 7.56
N VAL A 291 -2.11 -8.32 8.31
CA VAL A 291 -2.19 -8.53 9.76
C VAL A 291 -1.25 -7.60 10.51
N LEU A 292 -0.02 -7.40 10.04
CA LEU A 292 0.98 -6.62 10.77
C LEU A 292 0.95 -5.13 10.42
N VAL A 293 0.88 -4.78 9.13
CA VAL A 293 0.89 -3.37 8.68
C VAL A 293 -0.23 -2.52 9.30
N PRO A 294 -1.49 -2.99 9.44
CA PRO A 294 -2.55 -2.20 10.09
C PRO A 294 -2.27 -1.86 11.56
N VAL A 295 -1.44 -2.65 12.23
CA VAL A 295 -1.07 -2.47 13.65
C VAL A 295 0.15 -1.55 13.81
N VAL A 296 0.92 -1.30 12.74
CA VAL A 296 2.14 -0.47 12.76
C VAL A 296 1.92 0.91 13.40
N PRO A 297 0.84 1.68 13.13
CA PRO A 297 0.64 2.97 13.78
C PRO A 297 0.57 2.89 15.32
N VAL A 298 -0.06 1.83 15.85
CA VAL A 298 -0.17 1.59 17.30
C VAL A 298 1.21 1.27 17.88
N ILE A 299 1.97 0.41 17.20
CA ILE A 299 3.33 0.04 17.60
C ILE A 299 4.24 1.28 17.58
N CYS A 300 4.17 2.12 16.55
CA CYS A 300 4.95 3.35 16.46
C CYS A 300 4.62 4.32 17.59
N ALA A 301 3.34 4.49 17.93
CA ALA A 301 2.91 5.34 19.05
C ALA A 301 3.42 4.81 20.40
N ALA A 302 3.21 3.51 20.67
CA ALA A 302 3.69 2.84 21.88
C ALA A 302 5.22 2.95 22.04
N SER A 303 5.94 2.73 20.94
CA SER A 303 7.39 2.78 20.89
C SER A 303 7.92 4.19 21.12
N PHE A 304 7.28 5.21 20.54
CA PHE A 304 7.70 6.60 20.74
C PHE A 304 7.50 7.06 22.19
N ILE A 305 6.39 6.68 22.83
CA ILE A 305 6.17 7.00 24.25
C ILE A 305 7.16 6.24 25.15
N THR A 306 7.41 4.96 24.84
CA THR A 306 8.41 4.15 25.56
C THR A 306 9.80 4.75 25.40
N LEU A 307 10.15 5.20 24.20
CA LEU A 307 11.37 5.95 23.91
C LEU A 307 11.51 7.18 24.82
N VAL A 308 10.49 8.03 24.88
CA VAL A 308 10.51 9.24 25.72
C VAL A 308 10.66 8.84 27.19
N LYS A 309 9.88 7.87 27.67
CA LYS A 309 9.97 7.34 29.05
C LYS A 309 11.39 6.86 29.37
N THR A 310 11.98 6.02 28.52
CA THR A 310 13.32 5.46 28.74
C THR A 310 14.39 6.55 28.82
N ILE A 311 14.30 7.61 28.01
CA ILE A 311 15.21 8.76 28.11
C ILE A 311 15.03 9.49 29.45
N LEU A 312 13.79 9.73 29.87
CA LEU A 312 13.49 10.42 31.14
C LEU A 312 13.94 9.60 32.36
N GLU A 313 13.76 8.28 32.33
CA GLU A 313 14.22 7.37 33.39
C GLU A 313 15.75 7.35 33.46
N THR A 314 16.42 7.23 32.31
CA THR A 314 17.89 7.15 32.24
C THR A 314 18.56 8.46 32.65
N THR A 315 17.90 9.60 32.40
CA THR A 315 18.39 10.93 32.83
C THR A 315 18.05 11.28 34.27
N GLY A 316 17.28 10.44 34.97
CA GLY A 316 16.83 10.70 36.34
C GLY A 316 15.76 11.78 36.47
N VAL A 317 15.09 12.17 35.37
CA VAL A 317 13.98 13.12 35.39
C VAL A 317 12.72 12.50 35.98
N ILE A 318 12.53 11.19 35.76
CA ILE A 318 11.48 10.38 36.38
C ILE A 318 12.10 9.12 36.98
N ASP A 319 11.47 8.56 38.01
CA ASP A 319 11.94 7.33 38.64
C ASP A 319 11.75 6.12 37.71
N SER A 320 12.68 5.16 37.76
CA SER A 320 12.47 3.86 37.14
C SER A 320 11.39 3.09 37.90
N VAL A 321 10.28 2.79 37.23
CA VAL A 321 9.18 2.03 37.85
C VAL A 321 9.48 0.54 37.81
N SER A 322 9.69 -0.05 38.98
CA SER A 322 9.71 -1.51 39.18
C SER A 322 8.48 -1.89 40.01
N LEU A 323 7.40 -2.31 39.35
CA LEU A 323 6.23 -2.86 40.04
C LEU A 323 6.50 -4.34 40.36
N ASN A 324 6.70 -4.66 41.64
CA ASN A 324 6.57 -6.02 42.12
C ASN A 324 5.08 -6.34 42.18
N TYR A 325 4.58 -7.14 41.24
CA TYR A 325 3.15 -7.43 41.16
C TYR A 325 2.61 -8.10 42.43
N ILE A 326 1.38 -7.73 42.77
CA ILE A 326 0.57 -8.08 43.96
C ILE A 326 0.26 -9.60 44.10
N PHE A 327 0.77 -10.46 43.20
CA PHE A 327 0.46 -11.91 43.17
C PHE A 327 1.71 -12.81 43.18
N SER A 328 2.86 -12.30 43.63
CA SER A 328 4.02 -13.14 43.92
C SER A 328 3.82 -13.86 45.26
N ASN A 329 3.71 -15.19 45.23
CA ASN A 329 3.64 -16.05 46.42
C ASN A 329 4.97 -16.15 47.21
N ASN A 330 5.99 -15.36 46.87
CA ASN A 330 7.25 -15.35 47.61
C ASN A 330 7.15 -14.44 48.84
N GLU A 331 7.06 -15.04 50.02
CA GLU A 331 7.07 -14.37 51.33
C GLU A 331 8.31 -13.46 51.53
N SER A 332 9.43 -13.76 50.88
CA SER A 332 10.65 -12.95 50.96
C SER A 332 10.56 -11.58 50.27
N LEU A 333 9.64 -11.39 49.32
CA LEU A 333 9.40 -10.10 48.65
C LEU A 333 8.44 -9.19 49.41
N ILE A 334 7.68 -9.74 50.37
CA ILE A 334 6.68 -9.01 51.17
C ILE A 334 7.37 -8.05 52.17
N ASN A 335 8.58 -8.39 52.63
CA ASN A 335 9.34 -7.58 53.58
C ASN A 335 10.11 -6.39 52.96
N GLY A 336 10.16 -6.29 51.62
CA GLY A 336 10.87 -5.22 50.91
C GLY A 336 10.02 -3.99 50.54
N GLY A 337 8.74 -3.99 50.91
CA GLY A 337 7.77 -2.96 50.51
C GLY A 337 7.27 -3.17 49.08
N ILE A 338 6.00 -3.54 48.93
CA ILE A 338 5.35 -3.63 47.62
C ILE A 338 5.06 -2.20 47.16
N LYS A 339 5.95 -1.63 46.33
CA LYS A 339 5.67 -0.34 45.69
C LYS A 339 4.54 -0.50 44.67
N ILE A 340 3.39 0.10 44.96
CA ILE A 340 2.30 0.25 44.01
C ILE A 340 2.54 1.48 43.12
N LEU A 341 1.87 1.57 41.98
CA LEU A 341 2.13 2.66 41.03
C LEU A 341 1.89 4.05 41.62
N SER A 342 0.95 4.17 42.57
CA SER A 342 0.68 5.42 43.29
C SER A 342 1.79 5.86 44.26
N ASP A 343 2.77 5.00 44.53
CA ASP A 343 3.95 5.35 45.34
C ASP A 343 5.00 6.14 44.54
N TYR A 344 4.83 6.21 43.21
CA TYR A 344 5.66 6.99 42.31
C TYR A 344 5.02 8.36 42.04
N GLY A 345 5.85 9.35 41.67
CA GLY A 345 5.35 10.66 41.27
C GLY A 345 4.36 10.57 40.10
N LEU A 346 3.35 11.46 40.07
CA LEU A 346 2.30 11.46 39.05
C LEU A 346 2.86 11.40 37.61
N VAL A 347 3.92 12.17 37.33
CA VAL A 347 4.56 12.21 36.01
C VAL A 347 5.17 10.85 35.65
N THR A 348 5.91 10.25 36.59
CA THR A 348 6.46 8.89 36.46
C THR A 348 5.35 7.86 36.19
N GLY A 349 4.28 7.90 37.00
CA GLY A 349 3.13 7.01 36.86
C GLY A 349 2.42 7.15 35.52
N LEU A 350 2.22 8.39 35.03
CA LEU A 350 1.60 8.65 33.73
C LEU A 350 2.44 8.14 32.56
N PHE A 351 3.75 8.40 32.55
CA PHE A 351 4.64 7.87 31.51
C PHE A 351 4.70 6.34 31.54
N PHE A 352 4.70 5.75 32.73
CA PHE A 352 4.63 4.30 32.89
C PHE A 352 3.34 3.72 32.30
N ILE A 353 2.16 4.28 32.62
CA ILE A 353 0.88 3.84 32.06
C ILE A 353 0.88 3.95 30.54
N LEU A 354 1.22 5.13 30.01
CA LEU A 354 1.19 5.39 28.57
C LEU A 354 2.15 4.48 27.78
N SER A 355 3.30 4.12 28.37
CA SER A 355 4.27 3.21 27.76
C SER A 355 3.88 1.74 27.92
N GLN A 356 3.57 1.29 29.13
CA GLN A 356 3.44 -0.13 29.46
C GLN A 356 2.11 -0.72 28.98
N THR A 357 1.01 0.05 29.04
CA THR A 357 -0.31 -0.43 28.62
C THR A 357 -0.32 -0.82 27.15
N ALA A 358 0.26 0.00 26.26
CA ALA A 358 0.23 -0.28 24.84
C ALA A 358 0.95 -1.59 24.47
N TRP A 359 2.02 -1.95 25.19
CA TRP A 359 2.74 -3.22 25.01
C TRP A 359 2.03 -4.41 25.63
N ALA A 360 1.56 -4.28 26.87
CA ALA A 360 0.85 -5.36 27.58
C ALA A 360 -0.36 -5.86 26.79
N PHE A 361 -1.04 -4.94 26.09
CA PHE A 361 -2.25 -5.22 25.32
C PHE A 361 -2.04 -5.29 23.79
N VAL A 362 -0.79 -5.34 23.32
CA VAL A 362 -0.48 -5.30 21.88
C VAL A 362 -1.14 -6.46 21.11
N GLY A 363 -1.27 -7.63 21.75
CA GLY A 363 -1.89 -8.83 21.16
C GLY A 363 -3.34 -8.63 20.71
N ILE A 364 -4.10 -7.74 21.37
CA ILE A 364 -5.50 -7.44 21.00
C ILE A 364 -5.58 -6.90 19.58
N TYR A 365 -4.68 -5.99 19.22
CA TYR A 365 -4.64 -5.39 17.90
C TYR A 365 -4.31 -6.42 16.82
N PHE A 366 -3.45 -7.40 17.13
CA PHE A 366 -3.13 -8.50 16.22
C PHE A 366 -4.28 -9.50 16.08
N SER A 367 -5.01 -9.80 17.15
CA SER A 367 -6.24 -10.61 17.08
C SER A 367 -7.27 -9.90 16.20
N TYR A 368 -7.57 -8.63 16.49
CA TYR A 368 -8.46 -7.78 15.68
C TYR A 368 -8.04 -7.77 14.20
N SER A 369 -6.77 -7.47 13.92
CA SER A 369 -6.27 -7.36 12.56
C SER A 369 -6.29 -8.70 11.82
N THR A 370 -6.03 -9.81 12.52
CA THR A 370 -6.12 -11.17 11.96
C THR A 370 -7.56 -11.51 11.60
N VAL A 371 -8.49 -11.27 12.51
CA VAL A 371 -9.91 -11.53 12.27
C VAL A 371 -10.44 -10.66 11.14
N LYS A 372 -10.05 -9.38 11.09
CA LYS A 372 -10.36 -8.45 10.00
C LYS A 372 -9.78 -8.93 8.66
N PHE A 373 -8.51 -9.31 8.63
CA PHE A 373 -7.84 -9.84 7.44
C PHE A 373 -8.56 -11.07 6.90
N LEU A 374 -8.95 -11.98 7.79
CA LEU A 374 -9.68 -13.18 7.44
C LEU A 374 -11.18 -12.93 7.19
N LYS A 375 -11.70 -11.72 7.38
CA LYS A 375 -13.12 -11.34 7.23
C LYS A 375 -14.05 -12.08 8.21
N GLY A 376 -13.69 -12.10 9.50
CA GLY A 376 -14.56 -12.52 10.60
C GLY A 376 -15.15 -11.32 11.37
N ASN A 377 -15.85 -11.59 12.48
CA ASN A 377 -16.40 -10.52 13.33
C ASN A 377 -15.29 -9.87 14.17
N GLU A 378 -14.92 -8.65 13.78
CA GLU A 378 -13.84 -7.89 14.39
C GLU A 378 -14.03 -7.64 15.90
N ILE A 379 -15.27 -7.44 16.36
CA ILE A 379 -15.58 -7.23 17.78
C ILE A 379 -15.28 -8.49 18.60
N MET A 380 -15.57 -9.66 18.04
CA MET A 380 -15.20 -10.94 18.68
C MET A 380 -13.69 -11.15 18.69
N GLY A 381 -12.97 -10.69 17.67
CA GLY A 381 -11.51 -10.67 17.68
C GLY A 381 -10.95 -9.86 18.86
N ILE A 382 -11.56 -8.71 19.16
CA ILE A 382 -11.18 -7.88 20.33
C ILE A 382 -11.49 -8.62 21.63
N LEU A 383 -12.71 -9.16 21.79
CA LEU A 383 -13.11 -9.90 22.99
C LEU A 383 -12.16 -11.09 23.27
N ILE A 384 -11.89 -11.90 22.25
CA ILE A 384 -10.97 -13.04 22.36
C ILE A 384 -9.56 -12.57 22.74
N GLY A 385 -9.08 -11.47 22.14
CA GLY A 385 -7.78 -10.89 22.49
C GLY A 385 -7.74 -10.40 23.94
N LEU A 386 -8.78 -9.71 24.40
CA LEU A 386 -8.90 -9.28 25.80
C LEU A 386 -8.86 -10.47 26.76
N THR A 387 -9.53 -11.57 26.42
CA THR A 387 -9.57 -12.76 27.27
C THR A 387 -8.24 -13.50 27.32
N LEU A 388 -7.47 -13.56 26.22
CA LEU A 388 -6.12 -14.15 26.26
C LEU A 388 -5.16 -13.39 27.17
N ILE A 389 -5.40 -12.10 27.38
CA ILE A 389 -4.60 -11.28 28.27
C ILE A 389 -5.13 -11.35 29.71
N CYS A 390 -6.31 -11.96 29.96
CA CYS A 390 -6.95 -12.16 31.26
C CYS A 390 -6.19 -11.52 32.44
N PRO A 391 -6.50 -10.28 32.83
CA PRO A 391 -5.76 -9.57 33.89
C PRO A 391 -5.76 -10.32 35.23
N PHE A 392 -6.74 -11.20 35.44
CA PHE A 392 -6.82 -12.08 36.61
C PHE A 392 -5.72 -13.15 36.67
N LEU A 393 -5.02 -13.41 35.56
CA LEU A 393 -3.87 -14.32 35.47
C LEU A 393 -2.53 -13.56 35.40
N PHE A 394 -2.51 -12.24 35.61
CA PHE A 394 -1.27 -11.47 35.71
C PHE A 394 -0.50 -11.79 36.99
N GLY A 395 0.81 -11.54 36.99
CA GLY A 395 1.68 -11.78 38.14
C GLY A 395 2.18 -13.23 38.27
N GLY A 396 2.10 -14.03 37.21
CA GLY A 396 2.62 -15.41 37.18
C GLY A 396 1.63 -16.47 37.65
N ALA A 397 0.37 -16.08 37.92
CA ALA A 397 -0.71 -17.01 38.20
C ALA A 397 -0.92 -17.96 37.01
N LYS A 398 -0.82 -19.26 37.29
CA LYS A 398 -0.93 -20.32 36.29
C LYS A 398 -1.67 -21.53 36.85
N TRP A 399 -2.39 -22.24 35.99
CA TRP A 399 -2.91 -23.56 36.31
C TRP A 399 -2.18 -24.62 35.51
N ASP A 400 -1.46 -25.51 36.20
CA ASP A 400 -0.79 -26.63 35.56
C ASP A 400 -1.85 -27.65 35.09
N LEU A 401 -1.83 -27.96 33.79
CA LEU A 401 -2.72 -28.90 33.13
C LEU A 401 -2.19 -30.33 33.25
N PHE A 402 -0.95 -30.53 32.81
CA PHE A 402 -0.25 -31.81 32.86
C PHE A 402 1.26 -31.58 32.73
N SER A 403 2.05 -32.57 33.11
CA SER A 403 3.50 -32.53 32.97
C SER A 403 4.00 -33.70 32.14
N LEU A 404 4.93 -33.46 31.22
CA LEU A 404 5.72 -34.51 30.57
C LEU A 404 7.18 -34.37 30.99
N GLY A 405 7.64 -35.27 31.86
CA GLY A 405 8.99 -35.18 32.44
C GLY A 405 9.16 -33.87 33.22
N ASN A 406 10.19 -33.08 32.89
CA ASN A 406 10.49 -31.79 33.54
C ASN A 406 9.62 -30.63 33.01
N TRP A 407 8.67 -30.89 32.11
CA TRP A 407 7.93 -29.87 31.38
C TRP A 407 6.52 -29.77 31.95
N THR A 408 6.21 -28.66 32.61
CA THR A 408 4.86 -28.36 33.09
C THR A 408 4.12 -27.52 32.06
N PHE A 409 2.97 -27.99 31.61
CA PHE A 409 2.09 -27.25 30.72
C PHE A 409 1.02 -26.54 31.51
N SER A 410 0.87 -25.23 31.33
CA SER A 410 0.00 -24.43 32.18
C SER A 410 -0.89 -23.48 31.38
N VAL A 411 -2.08 -23.21 31.92
CA VAL A 411 -2.94 -22.11 31.49
C VAL A 411 -2.39 -20.82 32.11
N THR A 412 -1.98 -19.88 31.26
CA THR A 412 -1.43 -18.57 31.65
C THR A 412 -2.07 -17.45 30.84
N ALA A 413 -1.93 -16.21 31.29
CA ALA A 413 -2.17 -15.05 30.42
C ALA A 413 -1.03 -14.91 29.40
N TYR A 414 -1.37 -14.32 28.25
CA TYR A 414 -0.41 -14.04 27.16
C TYR A 414 -0.20 -12.53 26.97
N PRO A 415 0.20 -11.75 28.00
CA PRO A 415 0.46 -10.33 27.83
C PRO A 415 1.62 -10.12 26.87
N SER A 416 1.54 -9.08 26.05
CA SER A 416 2.60 -8.73 25.07
C SER A 416 2.88 -9.77 23.97
N SER A 417 2.18 -10.91 23.93
CA SER A 417 2.43 -11.97 22.96
C SER A 417 1.67 -11.74 21.65
N ILE A 418 2.34 -11.79 20.51
CA ILE A 418 1.72 -11.57 19.19
C ILE A 418 1.15 -12.88 18.62
N LEU A 419 1.95 -13.95 18.63
CA LEU A 419 1.62 -15.20 17.94
C LEU A 419 0.38 -15.94 18.50
N PRO A 420 0.16 -16.06 19.83
CA PRO A 420 -1.06 -16.66 20.37
C PRO A 420 -2.33 -15.92 19.92
N HIS A 421 -2.25 -14.58 19.80
CA HIS A 421 -3.36 -13.74 19.37
C HIS A 421 -3.66 -13.87 17.88
N ILE A 422 -2.64 -14.01 17.03
CA ILE A 422 -2.84 -14.33 15.61
C ILE A 422 -3.45 -15.73 15.49
N PHE A 423 -2.92 -16.71 16.21
CA PHE A 423 -3.40 -18.09 16.17
C PHE A 423 -4.87 -18.20 16.57
N VAL A 424 -5.26 -17.59 17.71
CA VAL A 424 -6.67 -17.64 18.16
C VAL A 424 -7.60 -16.93 17.19
N GLY A 425 -7.17 -15.83 16.58
CA GLY A 425 -7.94 -15.12 15.56
C GLY A 425 -8.17 -15.99 14.32
N VAL A 426 -7.17 -16.77 13.90
CA VAL A 426 -7.30 -17.77 12.84
C VAL A 426 -8.31 -18.84 13.24
N VAL A 427 -8.11 -19.49 14.38
CA VAL A 427 -9.00 -20.57 14.87
C VAL A 427 -10.44 -20.08 14.94
N TYR A 428 -10.66 -18.91 15.54
CA TYR A 428 -11.97 -18.29 15.65
C TYR A 428 -12.67 -18.15 14.30
N VAL A 429 -12.03 -17.56 13.29
CA VAL A 429 -12.70 -17.31 12.01
C VAL A 429 -13.03 -18.60 11.27
N TYR A 430 -12.15 -19.59 11.31
CA TYR A 430 -12.43 -20.87 10.65
C TYR A 430 -13.48 -21.68 11.40
N PHE A 431 -13.45 -21.67 12.73
CA PHE A 431 -14.42 -22.38 13.55
C PHE A 431 -15.81 -21.71 13.49
N ASP A 432 -15.91 -20.38 13.55
CA ASP A 432 -17.18 -19.65 13.37
C ASP A 432 -17.85 -19.96 12.02
N ARG A 433 -17.06 -19.99 10.94
CA ARG A 433 -17.56 -20.41 9.62
C ARG A 433 -18.02 -21.85 9.58
N TRP A 434 -17.40 -22.73 10.35
CA TRP A 434 -17.79 -24.13 10.43
C TRP A 434 -19.08 -24.28 11.22
N VAL A 435 -19.18 -23.67 12.40
CA VAL A 435 -20.41 -23.67 13.23
C VAL A 435 -21.60 -23.13 12.46
N ARG A 436 -21.42 -22.04 11.69
CA ARG A 436 -22.46 -21.43 10.87
C ARG A 436 -23.04 -22.36 9.78
N LYS A 437 -22.33 -23.41 9.36
CA LYS A 437 -22.82 -24.35 8.33
C LYS A 437 -23.89 -25.30 8.84
N TRP A 438 -23.87 -25.63 10.14
CA TRP A 438 -24.74 -26.65 10.72
C TRP A 438 -25.67 -26.12 11.83
N MET A 439 -25.40 -24.92 12.39
CA MET A 439 -26.20 -24.33 13.45
C MET A 439 -27.59 -23.88 12.95
N PRO A 440 -28.69 -24.31 13.58
CA PRO A 440 -30.04 -23.83 13.25
C PRO A 440 -30.22 -22.33 13.56
N VAL A 441 -30.98 -21.62 12.72
CA VAL A 441 -31.21 -20.17 12.83
C VAL A 441 -31.81 -19.76 14.19
N SER A 442 -32.64 -20.61 14.79
CA SER A 442 -33.32 -20.35 16.08
C SER A 442 -32.37 -20.20 17.26
N VAL A 443 -31.20 -20.85 17.23
CA VAL A 443 -30.20 -20.82 18.31
C VAL A 443 -28.91 -20.10 17.91
N ASP A 444 -28.73 -19.80 16.62
CA ASP A 444 -27.54 -19.18 16.04
C ASP A 444 -27.13 -17.87 16.75
N LEU A 445 -28.11 -17.02 17.11
CA LEU A 445 -27.85 -15.71 17.70
C LEU A 445 -27.04 -15.80 19.01
N ILE A 446 -27.35 -16.78 19.86
CA ILE A 446 -26.75 -16.95 21.19
C ILE A 446 -25.65 -18.03 21.14
N PHE A 447 -25.97 -19.22 20.63
CA PHE A 447 -25.09 -20.39 20.77
C PHE A 447 -23.87 -20.36 19.86
N ARG A 448 -23.97 -19.83 18.62
CA ARG A 448 -22.80 -19.77 17.73
C ARG A 448 -21.69 -18.93 18.37
N HIS A 449 -22.02 -17.72 18.82
CA HIS A 449 -21.06 -16.78 19.39
C HIS A 449 -20.43 -17.32 20.68
N SER A 450 -21.22 -17.90 21.58
CA SER A 450 -20.71 -18.51 22.83
C SER A 450 -19.81 -19.71 22.57
N LEU A 451 -20.22 -20.61 21.67
CA LEU A 451 -19.45 -21.82 21.34
C LEU A 451 -18.13 -21.46 20.65
N THR A 452 -18.18 -20.54 19.68
CA THR A 452 -16.99 -20.13 18.94
C THR A 452 -15.99 -19.38 19.81
N TYR A 453 -16.46 -18.54 20.72
CA TYR A 453 -15.64 -17.89 21.73
C TYR A 453 -14.96 -18.92 22.66
N ALA A 454 -15.75 -19.81 23.27
CA ALA A 454 -15.24 -20.79 24.23
C ALA A 454 -14.21 -21.75 23.60
N VAL A 455 -14.54 -22.35 22.45
CA VAL A 455 -13.66 -23.34 21.79
C VAL A 455 -12.39 -22.69 21.26
N SER A 456 -12.46 -21.46 20.73
CA SER A 456 -11.26 -20.77 20.25
C SER A 456 -10.28 -20.48 21.38
N LEU A 457 -10.76 -20.03 22.54
CA LEU A 457 -9.91 -19.78 23.71
C LEU A 457 -9.36 -21.07 24.32
N LEU A 458 -10.21 -22.09 24.46
CA LEU A 458 -9.76 -23.42 24.90
C LEU A 458 -8.69 -23.98 23.97
N SER A 459 -8.77 -23.71 22.66
CA SER A 459 -7.73 -24.14 21.72
C SER A 459 -6.36 -23.55 22.04
N VAL A 460 -6.31 -22.31 22.53
CA VAL A 460 -5.05 -21.67 22.91
C VAL A 460 -4.57 -22.21 24.24
N PHE A 461 -5.42 -22.23 25.25
CA PHE A 461 -5.03 -22.66 26.59
C PHE A 461 -4.64 -24.14 26.66
N LEU A 462 -5.31 -25.01 25.91
CA LEU A 462 -5.09 -26.45 25.94
C LEU A 462 -4.11 -26.97 24.89
N PHE A 463 -3.87 -26.24 23.80
CA PHE A 463 -2.97 -26.70 22.73
C PHE A 463 -1.84 -25.72 22.43
N ALA A 464 -2.15 -24.45 22.16
CA ALA A 464 -1.12 -23.48 21.79
C ALA A 464 -0.15 -23.19 22.94
N GLY A 465 -0.64 -23.10 24.18
CA GLY A 465 0.18 -22.94 25.38
C GLY A 465 1.17 -24.08 25.56
N PRO A 466 0.71 -25.35 25.58
CA PRO A 466 1.62 -26.48 25.62
C PRO A 466 2.60 -26.54 24.46
N LEU A 467 2.15 -26.23 23.24
CA LEU A 467 3.01 -26.17 22.06
C LEU A 467 4.08 -25.07 22.19
N LEU A 468 3.71 -23.89 22.68
CA LEU A 468 4.62 -22.77 22.90
C LEU A 468 5.65 -23.13 23.98
N ALA A 469 5.22 -23.72 25.10
CA ALA A 469 6.13 -24.18 26.15
C ALA A 469 7.12 -25.25 25.64
N LEU A 470 6.65 -26.17 24.78
CA LEU A 470 7.52 -27.16 24.10
C LEU A 470 8.57 -26.48 23.22
N VAL A 471 8.14 -25.49 22.42
CA VAL A 471 9.04 -24.75 21.55
C VAL A 471 10.01 -23.91 22.38
N GLU A 472 9.53 -23.18 23.39
CA GLU A 472 10.32 -22.29 24.25
C GLU A 472 11.39 -23.05 25.02
N SER A 473 11.05 -24.16 25.69
CA SER A 473 12.06 -24.93 26.42
C SER A 473 12.98 -25.72 25.48
N GLY A 474 12.50 -26.15 24.30
CA GLY A 474 13.36 -26.71 23.26
C GLY A 474 14.37 -25.68 22.75
N LEU A 475 13.91 -24.45 22.55
CA LEU A 475 14.75 -23.34 22.14
C LEU A 475 15.73 -22.93 23.25
N TYR A 476 15.28 -22.91 24.51
CA TYR A 476 16.12 -22.63 25.68
C TYR A 476 17.25 -23.63 25.79
N PHE A 477 16.97 -24.92 25.68
CA PHE A 477 17.98 -25.97 25.66
C PHE A 477 18.96 -25.81 24.49
N VAL A 478 18.46 -25.60 23.27
CA VAL A 478 19.33 -25.45 22.08
C VAL A 478 20.20 -24.18 22.16
N ILE A 479 19.67 -23.09 22.69
CA ILE A 479 20.34 -21.79 22.68
C ILE A 479 21.23 -21.58 23.91
N ILE A 480 20.75 -21.88 25.12
CA ILE A 480 21.52 -21.66 26.35
C ILE A 480 22.46 -22.84 26.61
N ASP A 481 21.99 -24.07 26.48
CA ASP A 481 22.82 -25.27 26.71
C ASP A 481 23.65 -25.66 25.48
N GLY A 482 23.10 -25.47 24.27
CA GLY A 482 23.77 -25.80 23.01
C GLY A 482 24.69 -24.71 22.48
N LEU A 483 24.19 -23.48 22.29
CA LEU A 483 24.97 -22.41 21.66
C LEU A 483 26.00 -21.78 22.61
N ALA A 484 25.74 -21.68 23.92
CA ALA A 484 26.70 -21.05 24.84
C ALA A 484 28.05 -21.79 24.92
N ASN A 485 28.08 -23.07 24.60
CA ASN A 485 29.27 -23.92 24.61
C ASN A 485 30.07 -23.90 23.30
N ILE A 486 29.57 -23.25 22.24
CA ILE A 486 30.28 -23.18 20.96
C ILE A 486 31.42 -22.14 21.06
N PRO A 487 32.69 -22.55 20.82
CA PRO A 487 33.84 -21.67 21.01
C PRO A 487 33.91 -20.51 20.01
N TYR A 488 34.84 -19.58 20.26
CA TYR A 488 35.16 -18.44 19.39
C TYR A 488 34.00 -17.48 19.12
N GLY A 489 33.03 -17.38 20.04
CA GLY A 489 31.88 -16.50 19.91
C GLY A 489 30.90 -16.89 18.80
N ILE A 490 31.05 -18.06 18.17
CA ILE A 490 30.10 -18.51 17.14
C ILE A 490 28.71 -18.71 17.76
N GLY A 491 28.66 -19.25 18.98
CA GLY A 491 27.42 -19.42 19.74
C GLY A 491 26.66 -18.11 19.95
N THR A 492 27.35 -17.11 20.46
CA THR A 492 26.80 -15.75 20.65
C THR A 492 26.47 -15.08 19.32
N GLY A 493 27.22 -15.37 18.25
CA GLY A 493 26.91 -14.93 16.89
C GLY A 493 25.58 -15.49 16.37
N ILE A 494 25.36 -16.80 16.51
CA ILE A 494 24.10 -17.44 16.11
C ILE A 494 22.95 -16.89 16.96
N PHE A 495 23.16 -16.72 18.26
CA PHE A 495 22.16 -16.10 19.13
C PHE A 495 21.79 -14.68 18.68
N GLY A 496 22.78 -13.83 18.36
CA GLY A 496 22.55 -12.48 17.84
C GLY A 496 21.80 -12.47 16.50
N LEU A 497 22.09 -13.44 15.61
CA LEU A 497 21.39 -13.59 14.34
C LEU A 497 19.91 -14.00 14.52
N LEU A 498 19.65 -14.90 15.47
CA LEU A 498 18.30 -15.42 15.73
C LEU A 498 17.44 -14.50 16.60
N TRP A 499 18.04 -13.56 17.34
CA TRP A 499 17.30 -12.68 18.26
C TRP A 499 16.11 -11.96 17.60
N GLN A 500 16.33 -11.32 16.46
CA GLN A 500 15.30 -10.53 15.76
C GLN A 500 14.18 -11.39 15.13
N PRO A 501 14.47 -12.57 14.56
CA PRO A 501 13.46 -13.58 14.28
C PRO A 501 12.63 -14.01 15.50
N LEU A 502 13.23 -14.11 16.69
CA LEU A 502 12.51 -14.40 17.94
C LEU A 502 11.65 -13.22 18.43
N VAL A 503 12.08 -11.99 18.14
CA VAL A 503 11.25 -10.80 18.35
C VAL A 503 10.00 -10.87 17.47
N LEU A 504 10.16 -11.24 16.19
CA LEU A 504 9.04 -11.38 15.25
C LEU A 504 7.95 -12.34 15.76
N THR A 505 8.34 -13.46 16.37
CA THR A 505 7.42 -14.49 16.88
C THR A 505 6.94 -14.22 18.31
N GLY A 506 7.54 -13.28 19.02
CA GLY A 506 7.31 -13.04 20.45
C GLY A 506 8.05 -14.01 21.38
N MET A 507 8.73 -15.03 20.85
CA MET A 507 9.42 -16.06 21.65
C MET A 507 10.69 -15.55 22.35
N HIS A 508 11.17 -14.36 22.01
CA HIS A 508 12.29 -13.71 22.68
C HIS A 508 12.04 -13.50 24.20
N ALA A 509 10.78 -13.42 24.64
CA ALA A 509 10.43 -13.27 26.06
C ALA A 509 10.98 -14.43 26.93
N ALA A 510 10.97 -15.66 26.40
CA ALA A 510 11.50 -16.85 27.07
C ALA A 510 13.01 -16.75 27.37
N PHE A 511 13.74 -15.89 26.66
CA PHE A 511 15.17 -15.62 26.89
C PHE A 511 15.38 -14.33 27.66
N TYR A 512 14.61 -13.30 27.31
CA TYR A 512 14.71 -11.96 27.90
C TYR A 512 14.56 -12.00 29.42
N ILE A 513 13.54 -12.72 29.93
CA ILE A 513 13.23 -12.80 31.37
C ILE A 513 14.39 -13.45 32.15
N PRO A 514 14.81 -14.70 31.86
CA PRO A 514 15.87 -15.35 32.64
C PRO A 514 17.23 -14.65 32.49
N ILE A 515 17.56 -14.09 31.32
CA ILE A 515 18.82 -13.33 31.13
C ILE A 515 18.82 -12.08 32.02
N ASN A 516 17.75 -11.29 31.98
CA ASN A 516 17.67 -10.07 32.79
C ASN A 516 17.55 -10.37 34.29
N GLN A 517 16.89 -11.46 34.68
CA GLN A 517 16.83 -11.91 36.06
C GLN A 517 18.23 -12.23 36.60
N GLN A 518 19.03 -13.02 35.87
CA GLN A 518 20.41 -13.33 36.28
C GLN A 518 21.28 -12.07 36.42
N ILE A 519 21.16 -11.12 35.49
CA ILE A 519 21.86 -9.82 35.57
C ILE A 519 21.39 -9.03 36.79
N GLY A 520 20.08 -9.00 37.07
CA GLY A 520 19.51 -8.36 38.25
C GLY A 520 19.96 -8.99 39.57
N GLU A 521 20.20 -10.30 39.57
CA GLU A 521 20.80 -11.05 40.70
C GLU A 521 22.34 -10.85 40.79
N GLY A 522 22.92 -10.04 39.89
CA GLY A 522 24.34 -9.67 39.91
C GLY A 522 25.25 -10.58 39.07
N THR A 523 24.69 -11.46 38.24
CA THR A 523 25.45 -12.36 37.35
C THR A 523 25.71 -11.68 35.99
N PRO A 524 26.96 -11.30 35.66
CA PRO A 524 27.25 -10.63 34.40
C PRO A 524 27.17 -11.61 33.22
N LEU A 525 26.48 -11.22 32.15
CA LEU A 525 26.21 -12.11 31.02
C LEU A 525 26.60 -11.50 29.67
N VAL A 526 27.31 -12.27 28.83
CA VAL A 526 27.57 -11.91 27.42
C VAL A 526 26.28 -11.97 26.60
N LEU A 527 25.42 -12.95 26.85
CA LEU A 527 24.13 -13.01 26.15
C LEU A 527 23.27 -11.76 26.43
N GLY A 528 23.48 -11.08 27.56
CA GLY A 528 22.89 -9.78 27.86
C GLY A 528 23.29 -8.69 26.86
N THR A 529 24.58 -8.61 26.48
CA THR A 529 25.05 -7.61 25.50
C THR A 529 24.63 -7.98 24.07
N VAL A 530 24.65 -9.28 23.74
CA VAL A 530 24.26 -9.80 22.41
C VAL A 530 22.77 -9.56 22.12
N LYS A 531 21.93 -9.71 23.15
CA LYS A 531 20.49 -9.40 23.09
C LYS A 531 20.24 -7.98 22.58
N GLU A 532 20.98 -7.01 23.12
CA GLU A 532 20.77 -5.59 22.86
C GLU A 532 21.23 -5.17 21.46
N ILE A 533 22.34 -5.71 20.95
CA ILE A 533 22.83 -5.40 19.60
C ILE A 533 21.91 -5.91 18.50
N GLY A 534 21.02 -6.86 18.79
CA GLY A 534 19.92 -7.22 17.89
C GLY A 534 19.16 -5.98 17.40
N SER A 535 18.92 -5.03 18.30
CA SER A 535 18.23 -3.78 17.97
C SER A 535 19.06 -2.85 17.10
N LEU A 536 20.36 -2.77 17.38
CA LEU A 536 21.32 -1.97 16.62
C LEU A 536 21.50 -2.51 15.19
N GLY A 537 21.40 -3.82 14.99
CA GLY A 537 21.42 -4.42 13.65
C GLY A 537 20.20 -4.00 12.82
N GLN A 538 19.00 -4.04 13.42
CA GLN A 538 17.77 -3.56 12.74
C GLN A 538 17.80 -2.04 12.51
N PHE A 539 18.36 -1.29 13.45
CA PHE A 539 18.65 0.14 13.26
C PHE A 539 19.58 0.37 12.08
N GLY A 540 20.72 -0.33 11.99
CA GLY A 540 21.67 -0.18 10.89
C GLY A 540 21.06 -0.48 9.52
N ALA A 541 20.23 -1.52 9.42
CA ALA A 541 19.49 -1.83 8.20
C ALA A 541 18.41 -0.78 7.86
N CYS A 542 17.68 -0.29 8.86
CA CYS A 542 16.68 0.77 8.68
C CYS A 542 17.36 2.10 8.28
N PHE A 543 18.51 2.41 8.87
CA PHE A 543 19.31 3.57 8.55
C PHE A 543 19.84 3.50 7.12
N ALA A 544 20.29 2.32 6.64
CA ALA A 544 20.66 2.13 5.24
C ALA A 544 19.51 2.41 4.27
N LEU A 545 18.28 2.01 4.62
CA LEU A 545 17.11 2.32 3.80
C LEU A 545 16.91 3.82 3.59
N LEU A 546 17.31 4.70 4.53
CA LEU A 546 17.21 6.16 4.36
C LEU A 546 18.06 6.70 3.22
N PHE A 547 19.17 6.03 2.92
CA PHE A 547 20.09 6.40 1.83
C PHE A 547 19.73 5.69 0.53
N ILE A 548 19.21 4.45 0.60
CA ILE A 548 18.88 3.66 -0.60
C ILE A 548 17.52 4.04 -1.17
N THR A 549 16.52 4.24 -0.31
CA THR A 549 15.14 4.39 -0.78
C THR A 549 14.87 5.78 -1.34
N LYS A 550 14.31 5.80 -2.55
CA LYS A 550 13.76 7.01 -3.19
C LYS A 550 12.27 7.19 -2.92
N ASN A 551 11.61 6.18 -2.32
CA ASN A 551 10.19 6.26 -1.99
C ASN A 551 9.97 7.17 -0.78
N SER A 552 9.25 8.28 -0.97
CA SER A 552 9.02 9.30 0.06
C SER A 552 8.33 8.74 1.31
N ASN A 553 7.35 7.84 1.13
CA ASN A 553 6.62 7.21 2.23
C ASN A 553 7.52 6.27 3.02
N LEU A 554 8.22 5.35 2.35
CA LEU A 554 9.14 4.42 3.03
C LEU A 554 10.27 5.18 3.75
N LYS A 555 10.79 6.25 3.13
CA LYS A 555 11.79 7.12 3.74
C LYS A 555 11.23 7.79 5.00
N GLN A 556 10.00 8.28 4.98
CA GLN A 556 9.37 8.89 6.14
C GLN A 556 9.16 7.88 7.29
N VAL A 557 8.70 6.67 6.98
CA VAL A 557 8.56 5.61 8.01
C VAL A 557 9.92 5.26 8.61
N ALA A 558 10.95 5.08 7.77
CA ALA A 558 12.29 4.76 8.23
C ALA A 558 12.88 5.87 9.13
N VAL A 559 12.63 7.15 8.82
CA VAL A 559 13.08 8.27 9.67
C VAL A 559 12.43 8.18 11.06
N SER A 560 11.14 7.85 11.12
CA SER A 560 10.43 7.74 12.41
C SER A 560 10.78 6.47 13.19
N ALA A 561 11.16 5.39 12.50
CA ALA A 561 11.41 4.09 13.10
C ALA A 561 12.85 3.90 13.60
N ALA A 562 13.81 4.66 13.06
CA ALA A 562 15.21 4.52 13.42
C ALA A 562 15.52 4.91 14.89
N PRO A 563 15.04 6.05 15.46
CA PRO A 563 15.37 6.41 16.84
C PRO A 563 14.88 5.39 17.91
N PRO A 564 13.65 4.85 17.85
CA PRO A 564 13.25 3.77 18.75
C PRO A 564 14.13 2.53 18.62
N ALA A 565 14.49 2.13 17.39
CA ALA A 565 15.33 0.95 17.16
C ALA A 565 16.74 1.11 17.74
N LEU A 566 17.31 2.32 17.70
CA LEU A 566 18.60 2.62 18.34
C LEU A 566 18.56 2.42 19.87
N LEU A 567 17.39 2.60 20.48
CA LEU A 567 17.17 2.54 21.93
C LEU A 567 16.54 1.22 22.39
N GLY A 568 16.65 0.17 21.56
CA GLY A 568 16.22 -1.18 21.92
C GLY A 568 14.81 -1.55 21.47
N ILE A 569 14.04 -0.61 20.91
CA ILE A 569 12.65 -0.83 20.50
C ILE A 569 12.57 -1.04 18.99
N THR A 570 12.53 -2.30 18.56
CA THR A 570 12.80 -2.69 17.18
C THR A 570 11.57 -2.81 16.30
N GLU A 571 10.40 -2.95 16.91
CA GLU A 571 9.14 -3.26 16.27
C GLU A 571 8.75 -2.20 15.20
N PRO A 572 8.93 -0.88 15.40
CA PRO A 572 8.70 0.10 14.34
C PRO A 572 9.59 -0.11 13.12
N ALA A 573 10.86 -0.46 13.33
CA ALA A 573 11.82 -0.65 12.24
C ALA A 573 11.57 -1.97 11.51
N ILE A 574 11.32 -3.06 12.25
CA ILE A 574 10.99 -4.38 11.70
C ILE A 574 9.70 -4.27 10.88
N TYR A 575 8.58 -3.92 11.51
CA TYR A 575 7.27 -4.00 10.88
C TYR A 575 6.98 -2.84 9.94
N GLY A 576 7.55 -1.65 10.19
CA GLY A 576 7.34 -0.47 9.36
C GLY A 576 8.23 -0.41 8.11
N CYS A 577 9.44 -0.97 8.16
CA CYS A 577 10.44 -0.80 7.09
C CYS A 577 11.11 -2.11 6.66
N ASN A 578 11.80 -2.78 7.58
CA ASN A 578 12.78 -3.81 7.24
C ASN A 578 12.12 -5.10 6.74
N LEU A 579 11.05 -5.54 7.42
CA LEU A 579 10.33 -6.77 7.07
C LEU A 579 9.49 -6.60 5.80
N VAL A 580 9.00 -5.39 5.53
CA VAL A 580 8.27 -5.05 4.29
C VAL A 580 9.12 -5.36 3.07
N LYS A 581 10.43 -5.15 3.17
CA LYS A 581 11.40 -5.39 2.10
C LYS A 581 12.20 -6.68 2.24
N VAL A 582 12.04 -7.40 3.36
CA VAL A 582 12.68 -8.68 3.74
C VAL A 582 14.22 -8.66 3.78
N THR A 583 14.89 -8.20 2.72
CA THR A 583 16.35 -8.10 2.62
C THR A 583 16.95 -7.23 3.73
N PRO A 584 16.42 -6.01 4.03
CA PRO A 584 16.97 -5.22 5.13
C PRO A 584 16.80 -5.92 6.48
N PHE A 585 15.69 -6.62 6.71
CA PHE A 585 15.51 -7.39 7.95
C PHE A 585 16.60 -8.47 8.12
N ILE A 586 16.85 -9.25 7.06
CA ILE A 586 17.91 -10.28 7.07
C ILE A 586 19.28 -9.65 7.28
N ALA A 587 19.57 -8.53 6.62
CA ALA A 587 20.83 -7.81 6.80
C ALA A 587 21.04 -7.34 8.24
N GLY A 588 19.98 -6.86 8.90
CA GLY A 588 20.01 -6.52 10.33
C GLY A 588 20.29 -7.72 11.23
N CYS A 589 19.72 -8.88 10.93
CA CYS A 589 20.02 -10.13 11.65
C CYS A 589 21.48 -10.54 11.47
N ILE A 590 22.01 -10.48 10.24
CA ILE A 590 23.41 -10.84 9.96
C ILE A 590 24.36 -9.88 10.69
N GLY A 591 24.10 -8.57 10.66
CA GLY A 591 24.93 -7.61 11.39
C GLY A 591 24.91 -7.80 12.91
N SER A 592 23.76 -8.21 13.46
CA SER A 592 23.64 -8.60 14.88
C SER A 592 24.45 -9.85 15.18
N GLY A 593 24.47 -10.83 14.26
CA GLY A 593 25.31 -12.02 14.39
C GLY A 593 26.80 -11.69 14.35
N ILE A 594 27.25 -10.81 13.46
CA ILE A 594 28.66 -10.39 13.38
C ILE A 594 29.11 -9.71 14.69
N GLY A 595 28.31 -8.79 15.23
CA GLY A 595 28.60 -8.20 16.54
C GLY A 595 28.51 -9.20 17.69
N GLY A 596 27.61 -10.18 17.59
CA GLY A 596 27.49 -11.27 18.55
C GLY A 596 28.74 -12.14 18.62
N ILE A 597 29.38 -12.41 17.48
CA ILE A 597 30.68 -13.09 17.43
C ILE A 597 31.73 -12.26 18.16
N TYR A 598 31.81 -10.96 17.85
CA TYR A 598 32.77 -10.07 18.49
C TYR A 598 32.61 -10.02 20.02
N TYR A 599 31.38 -9.93 20.54
CA TYR A 599 31.12 -9.97 21.98
C TYR A 599 31.44 -11.31 22.63
N GLY A 600 31.22 -12.42 21.92
CA GLY A 600 31.64 -13.74 22.40
C GLY A 600 33.16 -13.87 22.49
N VAL A 601 33.90 -13.38 21.50
CA VAL A 601 35.37 -13.42 21.47
C VAL A 601 35.98 -12.51 22.54
N THR A 602 35.43 -11.31 22.72
CA THR A 602 35.93 -10.31 23.69
C THR A 602 35.39 -10.52 25.10
N ASN A 603 34.48 -11.48 25.28
CA ASN A 603 33.75 -11.74 26.52
C ASN A 603 33.13 -10.45 27.10
N THR A 604 32.44 -9.67 26.25
CA THR A 604 31.84 -8.40 26.67
C THR A 604 30.55 -8.66 27.44
N GLN A 605 30.54 -8.35 28.73
CA GLN A 605 29.46 -8.70 29.66
C GLN A 605 28.59 -7.49 30.04
N LEU A 606 27.31 -7.75 30.30
CA LEU A 606 26.36 -6.78 30.83
C LEU A 606 26.17 -7.00 32.33
N TYR A 607 26.36 -5.96 33.14
CA TYR A 607 26.29 -6.01 34.61
C TYR A 607 25.03 -5.33 35.16
N ALA A 608 24.42 -4.43 34.39
CA ALA A 608 23.13 -3.84 34.71
C ALA A 608 22.27 -3.77 33.45
N ILE A 609 20.95 -3.88 33.61
CA ILE A 609 20.02 -3.88 32.48
C ILE A 609 20.04 -2.50 31.80
N GLY A 610 20.14 -2.48 30.48
CA GLY A 610 19.96 -1.28 29.66
C GLY A 610 19.50 -1.67 28.26
N ASN A 611 18.80 -0.77 27.56
CA ASN A 611 18.16 -1.06 26.28
C ASN A 611 18.93 -0.42 25.11
N GLY A 612 19.10 -1.17 24.02
CA GLY A 612 19.78 -0.71 22.81
C GLY A 612 21.14 -0.10 23.12
N VAL A 613 21.41 1.10 22.62
CA VAL A 613 22.68 1.82 22.88
C VAL A 613 22.89 2.15 24.37
N LEU A 614 21.81 2.27 25.17
CA LEU A 614 21.92 2.57 26.60
C LEU A 614 22.44 1.39 27.42
N CYS A 615 22.50 0.18 26.85
CA CYS A 615 23.14 -0.95 27.52
C CYS A 615 24.64 -0.72 27.77
N ALA A 616 25.27 0.25 27.09
CA ALA A 616 26.63 0.68 27.40
C ALA A 616 26.78 1.16 28.86
N ILE A 617 25.74 1.79 29.43
CA ILE A 617 25.74 2.18 30.86
C ILE A 617 25.86 0.94 31.75
N GLY A 618 25.14 -0.12 31.40
CA GLY A 618 25.20 -1.41 32.08
C GLY A 618 26.48 -2.21 31.86
N ALA A 619 27.32 -1.82 30.90
CA ALA A 619 28.63 -2.43 30.67
C ALA A 619 29.75 -1.75 31.49
N ILE A 620 29.53 -0.54 32.01
CA ILE A 620 30.51 0.24 32.79
C ILE A 620 31.09 -0.55 33.98
N PRO A 621 30.30 -1.30 34.78
CA PRO A 621 30.84 -2.02 35.93
C PRO A 621 31.88 -3.09 35.58
N GLY A 622 31.92 -3.56 34.33
CA GLY A 622 32.98 -4.45 33.83
C GLY A 622 34.32 -3.77 33.55
N GLY A 623 34.44 -2.48 33.84
CA GLY A 623 35.64 -1.68 33.61
C GLY A 623 35.73 -1.07 32.21
N THR A 624 36.76 -0.26 32.00
CA THR A 624 36.94 0.54 30.77
C THR A 624 37.03 -0.32 29.53
N MET A 625 37.73 -1.47 29.59
CA MET A 625 37.88 -2.34 28.42
C MET A 625 36.56 -3.00 28.01
N ASN A 626 35.73 -3.40 28.99
CA ASN A 626 34.41 -3.94 28.71
C ASN A 626 33.50 -2.90 28.04
N LEU A 627 33.52 -1.65 28.52
CA LEU A 627 32.81 -0.54 27.89
C LEU A 627 33.31 -0.27 26.46
N VAL A 628 34.62 -0.22 26.26
CA VAL A 628 35.21 0.01 24.92
C VAL A 628 34.81 -1.10 23.96
N ASN A 629 34.91 -2.37 24.37
CA ASN A 629 34.47 -3.49 23.55
C ASN A 629 32.96 -3.39 23.27
N CYS A 630 32.12 -3.02 24.25
CA CYS A 630 30.70 -2.75 24.02
C CYS A 630 30.47 -1.70 22.90
N LEU A 631 31.16 -0.57 22.96
CA LEU A 631 31.04 0.47 21.94
C LEU A 631 31.55 0.01 20.55
N ILE A 632 32.63 -0.76 20.50
CA ILE A 632 33.14 -1.34 19.26
C ILE A 632 32.11 -2.31 18.66
N GLY A 633 31.50 -3.17 19.48
CA GLY A 633 30.46 -4.09 19.02
C GLY A 633 29.25 -3.36 18.43
N PHE A 634 28.83 -2.23 19.02
CA PHE A 634 27.78 -1.39 18.43
C PHE A 634 28.14 -0.92 17.02
N VAL A 635 29.35 -0.38 16.86
CA VAL A 635 29.84 0.10 15.56
C VAL A 635 29.90 -1.04 14.56
N ILE A 636 30.45 -2.20 14.95
CA ILE A 636 30.53 -3.39 14.09
C ILE A 636 29.12 -3.82 13.64
N THR A 637 28.17 -3.93 14.55
CA THR A 637 26.80 -4.36 14.22
C THR A 637 26.10 -3.36 13.30
N ILE A 638 26.13 -2.06 13.63
CA ILE A 638 25.47 -1.03 12.83
C ILE A 638 26.09 -0.94 11.44
N CYS A 639 27.42 -0.85 11.37
CA CYS A 639 28.13 -0.74 10.09
C CYS A 639 27.97 -1.98 9.23
N SER A 640 28.07 -3.19 9.80
CA SER A 640 27.88 -4.43 9.03
C SER A 640 26.46 -4.55 8.50
N ALA A 641 25.42 -4.32 9.33
CA ALA A 641 24.04 -4.33 8.87
C ALA A 641 23.78 -3.26 7.80
N PHE A 642 24.33 -2.06 7.98
CA PHE A 642 24.21 -0.96 7.03
C PHE A 642 24.85 -1.29 5.68
N VAL A 643 26.09 -1.77 5.68
CA VAL A 643 26.86 -2.14 4.48
C VAL A 643 26.19 -3.32 3.76
N ILE A 644 25.79 -4.36 4.48
CA ILE A 644 25.08 -5.52 3.89
C ILE A 644 23.78 -5.05 3.25
N THR A 645 23.03 -4.16 3.91
CA THR A 645 21.80 -3.60 3.34
C THR A 645 22.10 -2.78 2.08
N LEU A 646 23.12 -1.91 2.09
CA LEU A 646 23.53 -1.12 0.91
C LEU A 646 23.85 -1.99 -0.31
N PHE A 647 24.50 -3.13 -0.11
CA PHE A 647 24.91 -4.00 -1.21
C PHE A 647 23.82 -4.97 -1.66
N LEU A 648 23.07 -5.56 -0.73
CA LEU A 648 22.07 -6.58 -1.03
C LEU A 648 20.70 -6.00 -1.39
N TYR A 649 20.30 -4.90 -0.77
CA TYR A 649 19.00 -4.29 -1.05
C TYR A 649 19.07 -3.38 -2.27
N LYS A 650 18.23 -3.68 -3.26
CA LYS A 650 18.02 -2.85 -4.44
C LYS A 650 16.54 -2.57 -4.57
N GLU A 651 16.17 -1.29 -4.45
CA GLU A 651 14.79 -0.82 -4.57
C GLU A 651 14.19 -1.21 -5.94
N ARG A 652 15.04 -1.22 -6.97
CA ARG A 652 14.69 -1.58 -8.35
C ARG A 652 15.73 -2.55 -8.91
N VAL A 653 15.27 -3.52 -9.70
CA VAL A 653 16.14 -4.38 -10.50
C VAL A 653 16.48 -3.63 -11.78
N ASP A 654 17.77 -3.46 -12.05
CA ASP A 654 18.30 -2.92 -13.31
C ASP A 654 17.72 -3.71 -14.49
N GLU A 655 17.24 -2.99 -15.50
CA GLU A 655 16.48 -3.50 -16.65
C GLU A 655 17.30 -4.54 -17.41
N GLN A 656 18.57 -4.23 -17.66
CA GLN A 656 19.52 -5.13 -18.31
C GLN A 656 19.74 -6.41 -17.49
N LYS A 657 19.84 -6.31 -16.15
CA LYS A 657 19.97 -7.48 -15.26
C LYS A 657 18.68 -8.29 -15.17
N GLY A 658 17.53 -7.64 -15.17
CA GLY A 658 16.21 -8.28 -15.18
C GLY A 658 16.03 -9.12 -16.44
N ILE A 659 16.35 -8.54 -17.59
CA ILE A 659 16.27 -9.18 -18.90
C ILE A 659 17.27 -10.34 -19.00
N LYS A 660 18.55 -10.16 -18.63
CA LYS A 660 19.54 -11.26 -18.60
C LYS A 660 19.10 -12.43 -17.71
N LYS A 661 18.46 -12.15 -16.56
CA LYS A 661 17.97 -13.18 -15.64
C LYS A 661 16.82 -13.99 -16.25
N ILE A 662 15.99 -13.36 -17.07
CA ILE A 662 14.91 -14.02 -17.81
C ILE A 662 15.50 -14.91 -18.90
N TYR A 663 16.38 -14.37 -19.75
CA TYR A 663 17.01 -15.17 -20.81
C TYR A 663 17.81 -16.35 -20.25
N LYS A 664 18.57 -16.18 -19.16
CA LYS A 664 19.27 -17.31 -18.50
C LYS A 664 18.30 -18.40 -18.02
N LYS A 665 17.11 -18.02 -17.56
CA LYS A 665 16.07 -18.99 -17.16
C LYS A 665 15.41 -19.64 -18.37
N ILE A 666 15.09 -18.88 -19.42
CA ILE A 666 14.56 -19.42 -20.69
C ILE A 666 15.55 -20.43 -21.29
N SER A 667 16.84 -20.07 -21.37
CA SER A 667 17.91 -20.96 -21.81
C SER A 667 18.01 -22.24 -20.98
N SER A 668 17.81 -22.17 -19.66
CA SER A 668 17.80 -23.38 -18.81
C SER A 668 16.60 -24.31 -19.02
N LEU A 669 15.55 -23.84 -19.70
CA LEU A 669 14.33 -24.61 -20.00
C LEU A 669 14.37 -25.25 -21.40
N ILE A 670 15.36 -24.91 -22.22
CA ILE A 670 15.51 -25.38 -23.61
C ILE A 670 16.80 -26.20 -23.70
N ASN A 671 16.81 -27.24 -24.54
CA ASN A 671 17.99 -28.08 -24.74
C ASN A 671 19.16 -27.26 -25.35
N PRO A 672 20.38 -27.24 -24.78
CA PRO A 672 21.52 -26.40 -25.22
C PRO A 672 21.96 -26.56 -26.68
N LYS A 673 21.51 -27.60 -27.40
CA LYS A 673 21.81 -27.83 -28.83
C LYS A 673 20.79 -27.23 -29.80
N ASN A 674 19.80 -26.50 -29.30
CA ASN A 674 18.74 -25.92 -30.13
C ASN A 674 19.19 -24.55 -30.70
N GLU A 675 19.05 -24.34 -32.01
CA GLU A 675 19.48 -23.12 -32.72
C GLU A 675 18.87 -21.84 -32.12
N ALA A 676 17.70 -21.94 -31.48
CA ALA A 676 17.04 -20.84 -30.78
C ALA A 676 17.85 -20.26 -29.59
N ILE A 677 18.78 -21.01 -28.99
CA ILE A 677 19.63 -20.48 -27.91
C ILE A 677 20.73 -19.57 -28.47
N ILE A 678 21.13 -19.78 -29.73
CA ILE A 678 22.20 -19.02 -30.41
C ILE A 678 21.74 -17.57 -30.66
N SER A 679 20.44 -17.31 -30.81
CA SER A 679 19.93 -15.95 -31.05
C SER A 679 19.82 -15.10 -29.78
N PHE A 680 19.71 -15.71 -28.59
CA PHE A 680 19.54 -14.97 -27.33
C PHE A 680 20.75 -14.13 -26.95
N ASP A 681 21.97 -14.59 -27.22
CA ASP A 681 23.16 -13.81 -26.88
C ASP A 681 23.23 -12.52 -27.70
N THR A 682 22.80 -12.56 -28.97
CA THR A 682 22.68 -11.40 -29.86
C THR A 682 21.60 -10.44 -29.38
N GLU A 683 20.43 -10.94 -29.02
CA GLU A 683 19.30 -10.14 -28.52
C GLU A 683 19.61 -9.50 -27.15
N ILE A 684 20.31 -10.22 -26.27
CA ILE A 684 20.83 -9.68 -25.01
C ILE A 684 21.83 -8.55 -25.28
N SER A 685 22.63 -8.67 -26.34
CA SER A 685 23.58 -7.64 -26.76
C SER A 685 22.85 -6.40 -27.29
N GLU A 686 21.88 -6.55 -28.19
CA GLU A 686 21.06 -5.44 -28.72
C GLU A 686 20.30 -4.71 -27.61
N ILE A 687 19.67 -5.45 -26.69
CA ILE A 687 19.02 -4.85 -25.53
C ILE A 687 20.05 -4.14 -24.64
N SER A 688 21.26 -4.69 -24.49
CA SER A 688 22.30 -4.02 -23.71
C SER A 688 22.79 -2.71 -24.31
N GLU A 689 22.76 -2.57 -25.63
CA GLU A 689 23.08 -1.33 -26.34
C GLU A 689 21.98 -0.28 -26.17
N LEU A 690 20.71 -0.69 -26.14
CA LEU A 690 19.58 0.22 -25.83
C LEU A 690 19.73 0.89 -24.45
N TYR A 691 20.28 0.16 -23.47
CA TYR A 691 20.63 0.67 -22.15
C TYR A 691 22.10 1.14 -22.07
N SER A 692 22.50 1.99 -23.03
CA SER A 692 23.81 2.65 -23.07
C SER A 692 24.09 3.47 -21.80
N LYS A 693 25.35 3.90 -21.63
CA LYS A 693 25.74 4.74 -20.49
C LYS A 693 24.91 6.04 -20.40
N GLU A 694 24.61 6.63 -21.55
CA GLU A 694 23.80 7.84 -21.67
C GLU A 694 22.34 7.62 -21.25
N THR A 695 21.73 6.52 -21.72
CA THR A 695 20.39 6.10 -21.30
C THR A 695 20.31 5.90 -19.78
N LYS A 696 21.33 5.27 -19.19
CA LYS A 696 21.40 5.05 -17.73
C LYS A 696 21.51 6.36 -16.96
N GLU A 697 22.21 7.36 -17.49
CA GLU A 697 22.28 8.70 -16.90
C GLU A 697 20.93 9.44 -16.98
N GLN A 698 20.22 9.33 -18.10
CA GLN A 698 18.87 9.88 -18.27
C GLN A 698 17.86 9.25 -17.29
N ILE A 699 17.89 7.92 -17.13
CA ILE A 699 17.06 7.20 -16.15
C ILE A 699 17.37 7.69 -14.73
N LYS A 700 18.66 7.82 -14.39
CA LYS A 700 19.09 8.33 -13.08
C LYS A 700 18.59 9.76 -12.83
N ARG A 701 18.59 10.61 -13.86
CA ARG A 701 18.06 11.98 -13.80
C ARG A 701 16.54 12.00 -13.61
N LEU A 702 15.81 11.18 -14.36
CA LEU A 702 14.36 11.02 -14.21
C LEU A 702 13.99 10.60 -12.78
N GLU A 703 14.70 9.63 -12.21
CA GLU A 703 14.50 9.18 -10.83
C GLU A 703 14.79 10.27 -9.79
N ASP A 704 15.81 11.11 -10.01
CA ASP A 704 16.13 12.24 -9.14
C ASP A 704 15.03 13.31 -9.17
N LEU A 705 14.48 13.62 -10.34
CA LEU A 705 13.37 14.56 -10.48
C LEU A 705 12.09 14.06 -9.84
N LEU A 706 11.76 12.77 -9.99
CA LEU A 706 10.63 12.14 -9.32
C LEU A 706 10.77 12.20 -7.79
N TYR A 707 11.98 12.01 -7.27
CA TYR A 707 12.27 12.17 -5.84
C TYR A 707 12.06 13.61 -5.37
N LYS A 708 12.61 14.58 -6.11
CA LYS A 708 12.46 16.02 -5.82
C LYS A 708 11.00 16.47 -5.86
N LYS A 709 10.22 15.98 -6.82
CA LYS A 709 8.77 16.16 -6.90
C LYS A 709 8.08 15.68 -5.61
N GLY A 710 8.35 14.46 -5.17
CA GLY A 710 7.74 13.89 -3.96
C GLY A 710 8.05 14.68 -2.67
N ILE A 711 9.23 15.31 -2.57
CA ILE A 711 9.57 16.20 -1.44
C ILE A 711 8.69 17.44 -1.45
N ILE A 712 8.50 18.07 -2.61
CA ILE A 712 7.69 19.28 -2.74
C ILE A 712 6.21 18.97 -2.46
N GLU A 713 5.71 17.85 -2.98
CA GLU A 713 4.34 17.39 -2.72
C GLU A 713 4.07 17.18 -1.22
N ASN A 714 4.99 16.50 -0.50
CA ASN A 714 4.86 16.30 0.95
C ASN A 714 4.92 17.64 1.72
N LYS A 715 5.76 18.59 1.28
CA LYS A 715 5.79 19.95 1.86
C LYS A 715 4.46 20.68 1.65
N LEU A 716 3.90 20.62 0.44
CA LEU A 716 2.59 21.21 0.13
C LEU A 716 1.47 20.56 0.94
N GLU A 717 1.50 19.23 1.10
CA GLU A 717 0.53 18.50 1.91
C GLU A 717 0.56 18.93 3.39
N LYS A 718 1.76 19.08 3.99
CA LYS A 718 1.90 19.61 5.36
C LYS A 718 1.35 21.02 5.50
N ILE A 719 1.50 21.87 4.48
CA ILE A 719 0.93 23.22 4.48
C ILE A 719 -0.61 23.15 4.39
N ASN A 720 -1.15 22.28 3.53
CA ASN A 720 -2.60 22.06 3.39
C ASN A 720 -3.21 21.58 4.71
N VAL A 721 -2.62 20.58 5.37
CA VAL A 721 -3.11 20.07 6.66
C VAL A 721 -3.13 21.17 7.72
N LYS A 722 -2.12 22.05 7.76
CA LYS A 722 -2.09 23.19 8.69
C LYS A 722 -3.16 24.24 8.37
N GLU A 723 -3.48 24.45 7.10
CA GLU A 723 -4.57 25.34 6.68
C GLU A 723 -5.94 24.77 7.07
N ASP A 724 -6.17 23.47 6.82
CA ASP A 724 -7.42 22.80 7.13
C ASP A 724 -7.69 22.79 8.65
N LEU A 725 -6.67 22.52 9.46
CA LEU A 725 -6.78 22.61 10.93
C LEU A 725 -7.12 24.03 11.41
N LYS A 726 -6.57 25.07 10.78
CA LYS A 726 -6.92 26.47 11.09
C LYS A 726 -8.37 26.78 10.71
N LYS A 727 -8.81 26.36 9.51
CA LYS A 727 -10.20 26.54 9.04
C LYS A 727 -11.20 25.82 9.94
N GLN A 728 -10.92 24.58 10.34
CA GLN A 728 -11.73 23.83 11.30
C GLN A 728 -11.82 24.54 12.66
N ASN A 729 -10.71 25.08 13.16
CA ASN A 729 -10.71 25.82 14.42
C ASN A 729 -11.55 27.11 14.35
N TYR A 730 -11.45 27.88 13.27
CA TYR A 730 -12.29 29.07 13.08
C TYR A 730 -13.76 28.70 12.88
N SER A 731 -14.07 27.64 12.14
CA SER A 731 -15.43 27.11 11.99
C SER A 731 -16.05 26.72 13.34
N LYS A 732 -15.31 25.99 14.20
CA LYS A 732 -15.79 25.63 15.55
C LYS A 732 -16.03 26.86 16.43
N LYS A 733 -15.20 27.89 16.32
CA LYS A 733 -15.34 29.15 17.06
C LYS A 733 -16.53 29.98 16.54
N ALA A 734 -16.77 30.00 15.22
CA ALA A 734 -17.95 30.61 14.62
C ALA A 734 -19.22 29.92 15.11
N LEU A 735 -19.27 28.57 15.09
CA LEU A 735 -20.42 27.80 15.58
C LEU A 735 -20.69 28.04 17.08
N LYS A 736 -19.64 28.14 17.90
CA LYS A 736 -19.78 28.42 19.34
C LYS A 736 -20.23 29.86 19.62
N ALA A 737 -19.86 30.82 18.76
CA ALA A 737 -20.31 32.21 18.85
C ALA A 737 -21.77 32.35 18.41
N TYR A 738 -22.17 31.63 17.36
CA TYR A 738 -23.54 31.58 16.88
C TYR A 738 -24.50 30.98 17.93
N LYS A 739 -24.12 29.86 18.57
CA LYS A 739 -24.88 29.28 19.70
C LYS A 739 -25.01 30.17 20.95
N LYS A 740 -24.31 31.30 20.99
CA LYS A 740 -24.34 32.29 22.07
C LYS A 740 -24.92 33.63 21.61
N ASP A 741 -25.58 33.66 20.46
CA ASP A 741 -26.16 34.84 19.82
C ASP A 741 -25.17 36.01 19.64
N ASN A 742 -23.89 35.70 19.40
CA ASN A 742 -22.83 36.70 19.27
C ASN A 742 -22.40 36.88 17.80
N ASN A 743 -23.20 37.63 17.03
CA ASN A 743 -23.00 37.84 15.58
C ASN A 743 -21.64 38.46 15.23
N GLU A 744 -21.16 39.45 15.99
CA GLU A 744 -19.85 40.06 15.73
C GLU A 744 -18.71 39.04 15.73
N LYS A 745 -18.75 38.07 16.65
CA LYS A 745 -17.76 36.99 16.69
C LYS A 745 -17.96 35.98 15.56
N VAL A 746 -19.20 35.72 15.14
CA VAL A 746 -19.47 34.86 13.98
C VAL A 746 -18.84 35.45 12.72
N VAL A 747 -19.10 36.73 12.44
CA VAL A 747 -18.51 37.47 11.32
C VAL A 747 -16.98 37.40 11.39
N LYS A 748 -16.39 37.76 12.55
CA LYS A 748 -14.94 37.71 12.76
C LYS A 748 -14.33 36.35 12.43
N TYR A 749 -14.94 35.25 12.87
CA TYR A 749 -14.40 33.91 12.62
C TYR A 749 -14.64 33.44 11.18
N ASN A 750 -15.75 33.84 10.55
CA ASN A 750 -16.01 33.60 9.12
C ASN A 750 -14.96 34.30 8.24
N THR A 751 -14.63 35.56 8.54
CA THR A 751 -13.59 36.31 7.82
C THR A 751 -12.21 35.68 8.00
N LEU A 752 -11.87 35.24 9.21
CA LEU A 752 -10.60 34.54 9.49
C LEU A 752 -10.52 33.20 8.75
N LEU A 753 -11.63 32.46 8.65
CA LEU A 753 -11.73 31.20 7.90
C LEU A 753 -11.43 31.40 6.41
N GLN A 754 -12.00 32.44 5.79
CA GLN A 754 -11.80 32.77 4.38
C GLN A 754 -10.36 33.23 4.08
N ASN A 755 -9.71 33.90 5.05
CA ASN A 755 -8.35 34.44 4.89
C ASN A 755 -7.22 33.46 5.22
N VAL A 756 -7.51 32.18 5.51
CA VAL A 756 -6.48 31.14 5.63
C VAL A 756 -5.89 30.84 4.23
N LYS A 757 -4.86 31.58 3.83
CA LYS A 757 -4.03 31.31 2.64
C LYS A 757 -2.54 31.36 3.00
N SER A 758 -1.82 30.28 2.75
CA SER A 758 -0.35 30.25 2.83
C SER A 758 0.25 30.58 1.45
N ASN A 759 1.42 31.22 1.43
CA ASN A 759 2.14 31.45 0.19
C ASN A 759 2.75 30.14 -0.34
N LYS A 760 2.03 29.48 -1.27
CA LYS A 760 2.45 28.21 -1.92
C LYS A 760 3.10 28.41 -3.29
N LYS A 761 3.09 29.64 -3.81
CA LYS A 761 3.45 29.96 -5.21
C LYS A 761 4.82 29.40 -5.58
N SER A 762 5.86 29.73 -4.79
CA SER A 762 7.22 29.26 -5.02
C SER A 762 7.39 27.73 -5.02
N LEU A 763 6.59 26.99 -4.23
CA LEU A 763 6.63 25.53 -4.21
C LEU A 763 5.89 24.93 -5.41
N ASN A 764 4.76 25.52 -5.81
CA ASN A 764 4.00 25.10 -7.00
C ASN A 764 4.80 25.35 -8.29
N ASP A 765 5.47 26.51 -8.41
CA ASP A 765 6.29 26.84 -9.58
C ASP A 765 7.42 25.80 -9.77
N LYS A 766 8.11 25.44 -8.67
CA LYS A 766 9.14 24.38 -8.69
C LYS A 766 8.56 22.99 -8.98
N LEU A 767 7.34 22.72 -8.53
CA LEU A 767 6.65 21.46 -8.81
C LEU A 767 6.34 21.34 -10.32
N GLU A 768 5.85 22.40 -10.93
CA GLU A 768 5.58 22.46 -12.36
C GLU A 768 6.86 22.32 -13.19
N GLU A 769 7.95 22.95 -12.78
CA GLU A 769 9.27 22.81 -13.42
C GLU A 769 9.71 21.34 -13.45
N TYR A 770 9.67 20.64 -12.31
CA TYR A 770 10.01 19.22 -12.26
C TYR A 770 9.06 18.34 -13.09
N ILE A 771 7.76 18.65 -13.11
CA ILE A 771 6.79 17.89 -13.92
C ILE A 771 7.12 18.00 -15.41
N ARG A 772 7.51 19.18 -15.90
CA ARG A 772 7.90 19.38 -17.32
C ARG A 772 9.14 18.55 -17.66
N GLU A 773 10.20 18.63 -16.86
CA GLU A 773 11.45 17.88 -17.09
C GLU A 773 11.22 16.35 -16.99
N ILE A 774 10.33 15.90 -16.09
CA ILE A 774 9.90 14.49 -16.00
C ILE A 774 9.20 14.04 -17.27
N LEU A 775 8.25 14.82 -17.81
CA LEU A 775 7.51 14.46 -19.02
C LEU A 775 8.42 14.29 -20.22
N GLU A 776 9.41 15.18 -20.36
CA GLU A 776 10.40 15.13 -21.44
C GLU A 776 11.29 13.88 -21.36
N LEU A 777 11.90 13.62 -20.20
CA LEU A 777 12.76 12.45 -19.99
C LEU A 777 11.99 11.12 -20.07
N ASN A 778 10.75 11.10 -19.59
CA ASN A 778 9.90 9.91 -19.64
C ASN A 778 9.51 9.55 -21.08
N SER A 779 9.32 10.54 -21.96
CA SER A 779 9.09 10.33 -23.39
C SER A 779 10.28 9.65 -24.07
N GLN A 780 11.51 10.07 -23.74
CA GLN A 780 12.73 9.44 -24.26
C GLN A 780 12.91 8.01 -23.73
N TYR A 781 12.68 7.80 -22.44
CA TYR A 781 12.75 6.48 -21.80
C TYR A 781 11.70 5.48 -22.34
N ASN A 782 10.48 5.95 -22.62
CA ASN A 782 9.43 5.13 -23.18
C ASN A 782 9.81 4.56 -24.55
N LYS A 783 10.50 5.32 -25.41
CA LYS A 783 10.97 4.85 -26.73
C LYS A 783 11.94 3.67 -26.60
N ILE A 784 12.84 3.74 -25.61
CA ILE A 784 13.83 2.69 -25.33
C ILE A 784 13.14 1.43 -24.78
N THR A 785 12.17 1.62 -23.89
CA THR A 785 11.38 0.54 -23.29
C THR A 785 10.53 -0.20 -24.34
N ILE A 786 9.94 0.53 -25.29
CA ILE A 786 9.17 -0.05 -26.41
C ILE A 786 10.07 -0.93 -27.29
N LYS A 787 11.25 -0.44 -27.68
CA LYS A 787 12.20 -1.24 -28.48
C LYS A 787 12.67 -2.50 -27.75
N ALA A 788 12.99 -2.39 -26.45
CA ALA A 788 13.37 -3.54 -25.64
C ALA A 788 12.21 -4.56 -25.53
N LYS A 789 10.96 -4.08 -25.48
CA LYS A 789 9.75 -4.91 -25.46
C LYS A 789 9.53 -5.65 -26.78
N GLU A 790 9.73 -4.98 -27.91
CA GLU A 790 9.65 -5.59 -29.24
C GLU A 790 10.64 -6.75 -29.37
N ILE A 791 11.93 -6.49 -29.14
CA ILE A 791 12.99 -7.51 -29.23
C ILE A 791 12.64 -8.72 -28.36
N THR A 792 12.22 -8.48 -27.12
CA THR A 792 12.00 -9.60 -26.20
C THR A 792 10.68 -10.35 -26.44
N ASN A 793 9.63 -9.68 -26.94
CA ASN A 793 8.40 -10.36 -27.34
C ASN A 793 8.64 -11.32 -28.50
N GLU A 794 9.44 -10.90 -29.48
CA GLU A 794 9.86 -11.77 -30.57
C GLU A 794 10.63 -12.99 -30.06
N SER A 795 11.54 -12.80 -29.08
CA SER A 795 12.26 -13.90 -28.43
C SER A 795 11.30 -14.88 -27.76
N VAL A 796 10.33 -14.38 -26.98
CA VAL A 796 9.36 -15.22 -26.26
C VAL A 796 8.47 -15.97 -27.22
N ASP A 797 7.97 -15.32 -28.27
CA ASP A 797 7.13 -15.96 -29.29
C ASP A 797 7.90 -17.05 -30.06
N ARG A 798 9.18 -16.83 -30.39
CA ARG A 798 10.05 -17.87 -30.97
C ARG A 798 10.16 -19.10 -30.06
N VAL A 799 10.31 -18.91 -28.75
CA VAL A 799 10.38 -20.04 -27.82
C VAL A 799 9.03 -20.75 -27.70
N VAL A 800 7.93 -20.00 -27.58
CA VAL A 800 6.57 -20.56 -27.52
C VAL A 800 6.28 -21.46 -28.73
N MET A 801 6.82 -21.14 -29.91
CA MET A 801 6.65 -21.98 -31.11
C MET A 801 7.39 -23.32 -31.04
N ILE A 802 8.49 -23.40 -30.29
CA ILE A 802 9.38 -24.58 -30.26
C ILE A 802 9.01 -25.54 -29.12
N THR A 803 8.36 -25.04 -28.06
CA THR A 803 7.95 -25.80 -26.87
C THR A 803 6.43 -25.89 -26.76
N ASN A 804 5.90 -27.08 -26.50
CA ASN A 804 4.47 -27.40 -26.59
C ASN A 804 3.52 -26.41 -25.87
N LYS A 805 2.34 -26.17 -26.48
CA LYS A 805 1.51 -24.95 -26.43
C LYS A 805 0.89 -24.53 -25.07
N SER A 806 0.94 -25.36 -24.02
CA SER A 806 0.25 -25.06 -22.74
C SER A 806 1.17 -24.57 -21.61
N GLU A 807 2.48 -24.83 -21.70
CA GLU A 807 3.45 -24.53 -20.65
C GLU A 807 4.07 -23.12 -20.77
N PHE A 808 4.03 -22.52 -21.98
CA PHE A 808 4.68 -21.24 -22.27
C PHE A 808 3.81 -19.99 -22.08
N ASN A 809 2.49 -20.14 -21.95
CA ASN A 809 1.59 -19.01 -21.66
C ASN A 809 1.87 -18.37 -20.29
N GLU A 810 2.34 -19.16 -19.32
CA GLU A 810 2.74 -18.66 -17.99
C GLU A 810 4.06 -17.87 -18.05
N ILE A 811 4.99 -18.28 -18.93
CA ILE A 811 6.25 -17.57 -19.19
C ILE A 811 5.98 -16.25 -19.91
N LYS A 812 5.15 -16.27 -20.97
CA LYS A 812 4.70 -15.07 -21.70
C LYS A 812 3.96 -14.09 -20.78
N ASN A 813 3.11 -14.58 -19.88
CA ASN A 813 2.42 -13.74 -18.89
C ASN A 813 3.37 -13.14 -17.85
N ASN A 814 4.29 -13.91 -17.28
CA ASN A 814 5.30 -13.39 -16.34
C ASN A 814 6.25 -12.39 -17.02
N PHE A 815 6.58 -12.64 -18.29
CA PHE A 815 7.37 -11.77 -19.13
C PHE A 815 6.67 -10.44 -19.41
N ASN A 816 5.42 -10.49 -19.87
CA ASN A 816 4.58 -9.32 -20.10
C ASN A 816 4.35 -8.51 -18.82
N GLN A 817 4.19 -9.18 -17.68
CA GLN A 817 4.10 -8.50 -16.38
C GLN A 817 5.41 -7.76 -16.04
N LEU A 818 6.57 -8.35 -16.34
CA LEU A 818 7.87 -7.71 -16.10
C LEU A 818 8.06 -6.49 -16.99
N ILE A 819 7.66 -6.58 -18.25
CA ILE A 819 7.63 -5.42 -19.14
C ILE A 819 6.66 -4.36 -18.64
N MET A 820 5.45 -4.72 -18.19
CA MET A 820 4.51 -3.76 -17.59
C MET A 820 5.08 -3.10 -16.32
N ALA A 821 5.93 -3.79 -15.56
CA ALA A 821 6.65 -3.20 -14.42
C ALA A 821 7.80 -2.28 -14.86
N LEU A 822 8.39 -2.52 -16.03
CA LEU A 822 9.35 -1.61 -16.66
C LEU A 822 8.65 -0.35 -17.21
N GLU A 823 7.44 -0.48 -17.73
CA GLU A 823 6.57 0.60 -18.25
C GLU A 823 5.99 1.49 -17.14
N ASN A 824 5.70 0.95 -15.96
CA ASN A 824 5.10 1.71 -14.83
C ASN A 824 6.09 2.60 -14.06
N ASN A 825 7.28 2.89 -14.61
CA ASN A 825 8.29 3.77 -13.97
C ASN A 825 7.98 5.27 -14.04
N ALA A 826 6.76 5.64 -14.42
CA ALA A 826 6.21 6.96 -14.14
C ALA A 826 5.11 6.87 -13.07
N LEU A 827 5.49 7.14 -11.82
CA LEU A 827 4.64 7.61 -10.72
C LEU A 827 3.84 6.62 -9.86
N ASN A 828 3.85 5.30 -10.08
CA ASN A 828 3.33 4.36 -9.08
C ASN A 828 4.12 3.05 -9.11
N LEU A 829 5.18 2.96 -8.29
CA LEU A 829 5.92 1.72 -8.06
C LEU A 829 4.93 0.60 -7.64
N PRO A 830 4.78 -0.50 -8.40
CA PRO A 830 4.13 -1.69 -7.87
C PRO A 830 4.92 -2.18 -6.66
N LYS A 831 4.21 -2.45 -5.55
CA LYS A 831 4.79 -2.74 -4.23
C LYS A 831 5.66 -4.01 -4.16
N ASN A 832 5.71 -4.86 -5.19
CA ASN A 832 6.40 -6.14 -5.14
C ASN A 832 7.14 -6.44 -6.46
N ASN A 833 8.46 -6.25 -6.48
CA ASN A 833 9.34 -6.73 -7.56
C ASN A 833 9.38 -8.27 -7.67
N GLU A 834 8.77 -9.00 -6.74
CA GLU A 834 8.86 -10.47 -6.65
C GLU A 834 7.67 -11.21 -7.24
N GLU A 835 6.54 -10.54 -7.44
CA GLU A 835 5.40 -11.14 -8.16
C GLU A 835 5.74 -11.38 -9.64
N LEU A 836 6.70 -10.63 -10.19
CA LEU A 836 7.22 -10.76 -11.56
C LEU A 836 7.97 -12.06 -11.84
N PHE A 837 8.36 -12.81 -10.81
CA PHE A 837 9.28 -13.94 -10.94
C PHE A 837 8.73 -15.25 -10.38
N ASN A 838 7.40 -15.41 -10.30
CA ASN A 838 6.78 -16.58 -9.67
C ASN A 838 6.77 -17.83 -10.58
N PHE A 839 7.95 -18.30 -10.97
CA PHE A 839 8.18 -19.51 -11.78
C PHE A 839 8.11 -20.83 -10.98
N HIS A 840 7.66 -20.77 -9.72
CA HIS A 840 7.72 -21.92 -8.80
C HIS A 840 6.71 -23.03 -9.11
N ALA A 841 5.63 -22.72 -9.83
CA ALA A 841 4.66 -23.71 -10.29
C ALA A 841 5.25 -24.67 -11.36
N PHE A 842 6.21 -24.17 -12.14
CA PHE A 842 6.81 -24.88 -13.27
C PHE A 842 7.87 -25.92 -12.83
N ALA A 843 8.82 -25.53 -11.99
CA ALA A 843 9.91 -26.43 -11.53
C ALA A 843 9.40 -27.63 -10.71
N LYS A 844 8.24 -27.50 -10.07
CA LYS A 844 7.63 -28.57 -9.27
C LYS A 844 6.91 -29.62 -10.13
N LYS A 845 6.49 -29.26 -11.35
CA LYS A 845 5.87 -30.18 -12.32
C LYS A 845 6.88 -30.96 -13.14
N GLN A 846 8.01 -30.37 -13.51
CA GLN A 846 9.09 -31.10 -14.20
C GLN A 846 9.71 -32.22 -13.37
N LYS A 847 9.87 -32.04 -12.05
CA LYS A 847 10.33 -33.11 -11.14
C LYS A 847 9.37 -34.29 -11.03
N ASN A 848 8.09 -34.08 -11.35
CA ASN A 848 7.09 -35.14 -11.37
C ASN A 848 6.94 -35.76 -12.77
N SER A 849 7.20 -35.03 -13.86
CA SER A 849 7.23 -35.61 -15.21
C SER A 849 8.50 -36.41 -15.48
N SER A 850 9.63 -36.06 -14.86
CA SER A 850 10.87 -36.84 -14.93
C SER A 850 10.84 -38.16 -14.14
N LYS A 851 9.80 -38.39 -13.31
CA LYS A 851 9.57 -39.67 -12.61
C LYS A 851 8.52 -40.56 -13.29
N VAL A 852 7.89 -40.08 -14.36
CA VAL A 852 6.89 -40.85 -15.14
C VAL A 852 7.51 -41.40 -16.43
N ASN A 853 8.71 -40.96 -16.81
CA ASN A 853 9.48 -41.45 -17.96
C ASN A 853 10.87 -41.99 -17.56
N ALA A 854 11.00 -42.59 -16.37
CA ALA A 854 12.19 -43.36 -15.97
C ALA A 854 11.76 -44.74 -15.46
#